data_AF-A0A1V9HFB6-F1
#
_entry.id   AF-A0A1V9HFB6-F1
#
_cell.length_a   1.000
_cell.length_b   1.000
_cell.length_c   1.000
_cell.angle_alpha   90.00
_cell.angle_beta   90.00
_cell.angle_gamma   90.00
#
_symmetry.space_group_name_H-M   'P 1'
#
loop_
_entity.id
_entity.type
_entity.pdbx_description
1 polymer ?
#
loop_
_entity_poly.entity_id
_entity_poly.type
_entity_poly.pdbx_seq_one_letter_code
_entity_poly.pdbx_strand_id
1 'polypeptide(L)'
;MPTTPLPPRHLFVAIALAALPALASAQAPAVTEADYARAERLISYAAQPLVDHALTRIDWLDATHVVYVDHDAKGNRLLQLDTSTGKTAPLFKQAALVASLNTLLKTGDKPLKADTFAPVVKRTADGRYRLTVRDTAVVCDARARCSKLYAKDKAEPGVLSPDKRSEAFIRDWNLWVRDLASGQETQLTHDGVENFGYATDNAGWQHTDNAIVAWSPDSRKIATFQQDQRKTGDMYLVSTKLGHPELQAWKYPLAGDKDVTMIERVIIDVPTRSVLRLKTPSDQHRSTLCDDVSCSPGLWDDVKWAPDSKTLAFASTSRFHKQTWLRIAYAGTGAVRTAFDETVKTYYESGQVAANWAYLPASNEAVWFSERSDWGQLYLYDLATGKPKRAITTGEGNVTELLRVDPVTRTAWFVGVGRSAGVDPYYQQLWKVSLDGGEPVLLTPEPANHSIALSPDGARFVDTYSTSVTPPVTLLRDAGDGRTVSAMATADITRLKAAGWVPPEPITVKARDGKTTLYGLMFKPSNFDPTRTYPVIDYVYPGPQTGSVRGRSFLAGHGDNQSLAELGFIVVAIDGMGTPWRSKTFHDTWYADMGDNTLPDQVAGLKELGRRYPWIDLDRVGIWGHSGGGNASTGAMLRYPDFFKVAWSESGNHDNRGYEDDWAEKYHGEHIVNKDGTSNYDDQANANHASKLKGRLMLVHGTLDDNVPPYLTLLVADALIKANKDFDMLMLPNAKHGYGDLTPYVTRRRWDYFVQYLLGATPPAQYQMKPMPAN
;
A
#
# COMPACT_ATOMS: atom_id res chain seq x y z
N MET A 1 45.39 75.57 -45.36
CA MET A 1 44.20 75.09 -44.64
C MET A 1 43.12 74.76 -45.66
N PRO A 2 42.52 73.55 -45.66
CA PRO A 2 43.04 72.28 -45.16
C PRO A 2 43.24 71.27 -46.33
N THR A 3 44.47 70.81 -46.55
CA THR A 3 45.05 69.50 -46.12
C THR A 3 44.49 68.30 -46.92
N THR A 4 45.12 67.93 -48.04
CA THR A 4 46.26 66.99 -48.23
C THR A 4 45.90 65.49 -48.21
N PRO A 5 46.63 64.67 -49.00
CA PRO A 5 46.09 63.53 -49.73
C PRO A 5 46.66 62.17 -49.27
N LEU A 6 46.07 61.08 -49.74
CA LEU A 6 46.62 59.72 -49.64
C LEU A 6 47.27 59.30 -50.96
N PRO A 7 48.49 58.73 -50.94
CA PRO A 7 48.96 57.85 -52.02
C PRO A 7 49.53 56.51 -51.41
N PRO A 8 50.08 55.56 -52.21
CA PRO A 8 49.38 54.30 -52.49
C PRO A 8 50.26 53.02 -52.30
N ARG A 9 49.70 51.86 -52.70
CA ARG A 9 50.34 50.54 -52.95
C ARG A 9 50.54 49.70 -51.66
N HIS A 10 50.22 48.41 -51.60
CA HIS A 10 50.60 47.36 -52.54
C HIS A 10 49.58 46.21 -52.65
N LEU A 11 49.51 45.68 -53.87
CA LEU A 11 48.90 44.42 -54.27
C LEU A 11 49.82 43.27 -53.79
N PHE A 12 49.31 42.33 -53.00
CA PHE A 12 49.81 40.95 -53.02
C PHE A 12 48.64 39.98 -52.83
N VAL A 13 48.55 39.08 -53.80
CA VAL A 13 47.62 37.97 -53.92
C VAL A 13 47.95 36.93 -52.85
N ALA A 14 46.94 36.50 -52.09
CA ALA A 14 46.94 35.20 -51.43
C ALA A 14 45.51 34.65 -51.42
N ILE A 15 45.25 33.73 -52.35
CA ILE A 15 44.11 32.84 -52.34
C ILE A 15 44.27 31.91 -51.14
N ALA A 16 43.37 31.99 -50.16
CA ALA A 16 43.20 30.98 -49.12
C ALA A 16 41.75 30.48 -49.16
N LEU A 17 41.57 29.41 -49.93
CA LEU A 17 40.37 28.58 -49.92
C LEU A 17 40.20 27.92 -48.54
N ALA A 18 38.96 27.97 -48.04
CA ALA A 18 38.24 26.92 -47.33
C ALA A 18 39.00 26.07 -46.28
N ALA A 19 38.82 26.44 -45.02
CA ALA A 19 38.72 25.49 -43.90
C ALA A 19 37.94 26.14 -42.75
N LEU A 20 36.61 26.23 -42.90
CA LEU A 20 35.74 26.36 -41.73
C LEU A 20 35.85 25.01 -40.98
N PRO A 21 36.19 24.97 -39.69
CA PRO A 21 35.97 23.77 -38.92
C PRO A 21 34.46 23.61 -38.86
N ALA A 22 33.93 22.59 -39.53
CA ALA A 22 32.64 22.06 -39.17
C ALA A 22 32.72 21.78 -37.68
N LEU A 23 32.05 22.60 -36.87
CA LEU A 23 31.67 22.23 -35.51
C LEU A 23 30.80 20.99 -35.70
N ALA A 24 31.44 19.82 -35.70
CA ALA A 24 30.78 18.56 -35.49
C ALA A 24 30.07 18.74 -34.15
N SER A 25 28.76 19.01 -34.22
CA SER A 25 27.89 18.90 -33.07
C SER A 25 28.09 17.45 -32.65
N ALA A 26 28.85 17.22 -31.58
CA ALA A 26 28.96 15.89 -31.01
C ALA A 26 27.52 15.46 -30.72
N GLN A 27 27.00 14.55 -31.54
CA GLN A 27 25.66 14.01 -31.32
C GLN A 27 25.65 13.48 -29.89
N ALA A 28 24.67 13.91 -29.10
CA ALA A 28 24.49 13.38 -27.77
C ALA A 28 24.53 11.85 -27.84
N PRO A 29 25.24 11.17 -26.92
CA PRO A 29 25.28 9.71 -26.92
C PRO A 29 23.85 9.18 -26.95
N ALA A 30 23.55 8.25 -27.86
CA ALA A 30 22.21 7.71 -28.01
C ALA A 30 22.03 6.49 -27.10
N VAL A 31 20.91 6.41 -26.39
CA VAL A 31 20.46 5.18 -25.75
C VAL A 31 19.66 4.39 -26.78
N THR A 32 19.93 3.09 -26.92
CA THR A 32 19.37 2.28 -28.00
C THR A 32 18.07 1.60 -27.61
N GLU A 33 17.30 1.11 -28.59
CA GLU A 33 16.17 0.20 -28.33
C GLU A 33 16.61 -1.07 -27.58
N ALA A 34 17.84 -1.54 -27.81
CA ALA A 34 18.38 -2.70 -27.10
C ALA A 34 18.61 -2.41 -25.60
N ASP A 35 18.96 -1.18 -25.24
CA ASP A 35 19.08 -0.75 -23.85
C ASP A 35 17.70 -0.69 -23.18
N TYR A 36 16.70 -0.13 -23.85
CA TYR A 36 15.31 -0.11 -23.36
C TYR A 36 14.74 -1.52 -23.21
N ALA A 37 15.02 -2.42 -24.17
CA ALA A 37 14.62 -3.82 -24.10
C ALA A 37 15.35 -4.61 -23.00
N ARG A 38 16.55 -4.18 -22.60
CA ARG A 38 17.25 -4.74 -21.42
C ARG A 38 16.63 -4.21 -20.13
N ALA A 39 16.37 -2.91 -20.05
CA ALA A 39 15.70 -2.29 -18.91
C ALA A 39 14.30 -2.90 -18.66
N GLU A 40 13.49 -3.04 -19.70
CA GLU A 40 12.15 -3.62 -19.63
C GLU A 40 12.17 -5.09 -19.16
N ARG A 41 13.19 -5.87 -19.52
CA ARG A 41 13.30 -7.26 -19.02
C ARG A 41 13.38 -7.35 -17.50
N LEU A 42 13.82 -6.29 -16.83
CA LEU A 42 13.98 -6.22 -15.38
C LEU A 42 12.86 -5.45 -14.67
N ILE A 43 11.81 -5.02 -15.39
CA ILE A 43 10.63 -4.42 -14.76
C ILE A 43 9.84 -5.50 -14.00
N SER A 44 9.20 -5.13 -12.88
CA SER A 44 8.62 -6.10 -11.95
C SER A 44 7.66 -7.11 -12.59
N TYR A 45 6.77 -6.69 -13.49
CA TYR A 45 5.82 -7.61 -14.14
C TYR A 45 6.47 -8.58 -15.14
N ALA A 46 7.70 -8.31 -15.58
CA ALA A 46 8.47 -9.20 -16.45
C ALA A 46 9.46 -10.07 -15.65
N ALA A 47 10.07 -9.50 -14.61
CA ALA A 47 11.13 -10.15 -13.84
C ALA A 47 10.59 -11.07 -12.73
N GLN A 48 9.51 -10.68 -12.03
CA GLN A 48 8.98 -11.46 -10.91
C GLN A 48 8.50 -12.87 -11.31
N PRO A 49 7.86 -13.07 -12.48
CA PRO A 49 7.53 -14.42 -12.98
C PRO A 49 8.75 -15.28 -13.34
N LEU A 50 9.99 -14.79 -13.20
CA LEU A 50 11.22 -15.57 -13.40
C LEU A 50 11.78 -16.15 -12.10
N VAL A 51 11.12 -15.90 -10.97
CA VAL A 51 11.43 -16.49 -9.67
C VAL A 51 10.61 -17.77 -9.53
N ASP A 52 11.23 -18.90 -9.84
CA ASP A 52 10.60 -20.22 -9.75
C ASP A 52 10.44 -20.62 -8.27
N HIS A 53 9.38 -21.35 -7.94
CA HIS A 53 9.11 -21.90 -6.61
C HIS A 53 9.01 -20.89 -5.46
N ALA A 54 8.85 -19.60 -5.75
CA ALA A 54 8.39 -18.62 -4.79
C ALA A 54 6.88 -18.79 -4.57
N LEU A 55 6.51 -19.45 -3.47
CA LEU A 55 5.10 -19.70 -3.16
C LEU A 55 4.34 -18.39 -2.95
N THR A 56 3.14 -18.31 -3.51
CA THR A 56 2.23 -17.16 -3.37
C THR A 56 0.83 -17.62 -2.99
N ARG A 57 -0.03 -16.69 -2.55
CA ARG A 57 -1.43 -16.97 -2.17
C ARG A 57 -1.56 -18.15 -1.20
N ILE A 58 -0.81 -18.08 -0.11
CA ILE A 58 -0.76 -19.11 0.92
C ILE A 58 -1.94 -18.88 1.86
N ASP A 59 -2.94 -19.76 1.83
CA ASP A 59 -4.16 -19.65 2.62
C ASP A 59 -4.45 -20.97 3.36
N TRP A 60 -4.93 -20.87 4.60
CA TRP A 60 -5.42 -22.05 5.33
C TRP A 60 -6.88 -22.35 4.96
N LEU A 61 -7.15 -23.56 4.50
CA LEU A 61 -8.51 -24.04 4.21
C LEU A 61 -9.24 -24.48 5.50
N ASP A 62 -8.47 -25.00 6.45
CA ASP A 62 -8.86 -25.39 7.80
C ASP A 62 -7.60 -25.53 8.68
N ALA A 63 -7.72 -26.09 9.89
CA ALA A 63 -6.59 -26.26 10.82
C ALA A 63 -5.45 -27.15 10.29
N THR A 64 -5.71 -27.99 9.29
CA THR A 64 -4.78 -29.03 8.82
C THR A 64 -4.38 -28.91 7.35
N HIS A 65 -5.10 -28.12 6.55
CA HIS A 65 -4.84 -28.00 5.11
C HIS A 65 -4.47 -26.58 4.71
N VAL A 66 -3.34 -26.44 4.03
CA VAL A 66 -2.88 -25.18 3.42
C VAL A 66 -3.01 -25.30 1.91
N VAL A 67 -3.55 -24.28 1.24
CA VAL A 67 -3.51 -24.11 -0.21
C VAL A 67 -2.51 -23.03 -0.57
N TYR A 68 -1.79 -23.20 -1.68
CA TYR A 68 -0.85 -22.22 -2.20
C TYR A 68 -0.62 -22.37 -3.70
N VAL A 69 -0.05 -21.33 -4.30
CA VAL A 69 0.34 -21.32 -5.72
C VAL A 69 1.85 -21.44 -5.81
N ASP A 70 2.30 -22.50 -6.49
CA ASP A 70 3.68 -22.70 -6.89
C ASP A 70 3.83 -22.37 -8.37
N HIS A 71 4.71 -21.43 -8.70
CA HIS A 71 4.98 -20.98 -10.06
C HIS A 71 6.32 -21.51 -10.54
N ASP A 72 6.39 -22.02 -11.77
CA ASP A 72 7.65 -22.24 -12.46
C ASP A 72 7.58 -21.92 -13.96
N ALA A 73 8.62 -22.25 -14.72
CA ALA A 73 8.67 -22.08 -16.18
C ALA A 73 7.49 -22.73 -16.96
N LYS A 74 6.77 -23.69 -16.36
CA LYS A 74 5.59 -24.35 -16.94
C LYS A 74 4.28 -23.67 -16.51
N GLY A 75 4.34 -22.68 -15.63
CA GLY A 75 3.21 -21.91 -15.14
C GLY A 75 2.83 -22.19 -13.69
N ASN A 76 1.64 -21.74 -13.33
CA ASN A 76 1.06 -21.84 -11.99
C ASN A 76 0.51 -23.24 -11.71
N ARG A 77 0.77 -23.72 -10.49
CA ARG A 77 0.20 -24.95 -9.94
C ARG A 77 -0.46 -24.64 -8.60
N LEU A 78 -1.75 -24.94 -8.51
CA LEU A 78 -2.52 -24.80 -7.28
C LEU A 78 -2.39 -26.09 -6.45
N LEU A 79 -1.62 -26.02 -5.37
CA LEU A 79 -1.25 -27.16 -4.54
C LEU A 79 -1.91 -27.04 -3.15
N GLN A 80 -2.12 -28.20 -2.53
CA GLN A 80 -2.58 -28.32 -1.15
C GLN A 80 -1.58 -29.16 -0.37
N LEU A 81 -1.19 -28.69 0.81
CA LEU A 81 -0.43 -29.44 1.82
C LEU A 81 -1.37 -29.88 2.95
N ASP A 82 -1.42 -31.18 3.21
CA ASP A 82 -1.97 -31.73 4.45
C ASP A 82 -0.86 -31.76 5.51
N THR A 83 -0.98 -30.89 6.50
CA THR A 83 0.02 -30.70 7.55
C THR A 83 0.04 -31.85 8.57
N SER A 84 -0.99 -32.72 8.60
CA SER A 84 -1.01 -33.91 9.45
C SER A 84 -0.16 -35.04 8.89
N THR A 85 -0.07 -35.15 7.56
CA THR A 85 0.69 -36.19 6.86
C THR A 85 1.98 -35.68 6.21
N GLY A 86 2.13 -34.35 6.08
CA GLY A 86 3.23 -33.71 5.35
C GLY A 86 3.14 -33.88 3.83
N LYS A 87 2.01 -34.38 3.31
CA LYS A 87 1.85 -34.68 1.88
C LYS A 87 1.31 -33.47 1.13
N THR A 88 1.99 -33.12 0.05
CA THR A 88 1.53 -32.14 -0.95
C THR A 88 0.89 -32.85 -2.14
N ALA A 89 -0.24 -32.34 -2.61
CA ALA A 89 -0.87 -32.78 -3.86
C ALA A 89 -1.53 -31.59 -4.58
N PRO A 90 -1.75 -31.67 -5.91
CA PRO A 90 -2.57 -30.69 -6.61
C PRO A 90 -3.98 -30.63 -5.99
N LEU A 91 -4.48 -29.42 -5.74
CA LEU A 91 -5.84 -29.23 -5.21
C LEU A 91 -6.88 -29.68 -6.25
N PHE A 92 -6.61 -29.40 -7.52
CA PHE A 92 -7.43 -29.83 -8.65
C PHE A 92 -6.56 -30.42 -9.77
N LYS A 93 -7.17 -31.19 -10.66
CA LYS A 93 -6.65 -31.33 -12.02
C LYS A 93 -6.86 -30.00 -12.74
N GLN A 94 -5.83 -29.16 -12.80
CA GLN A 94 -5.90 -27.77 -13.27
C GLN A 94 -6.61 -27.61 -14.62
N ALA A 95 -6.28 -28.47 -15.60
CA ALA A 95 -6.93 -28.46 -16.92
C ALA A 95 -8.44 -28.77 -16.85
N ALA A 96 -8.86 -29.67 -15.95
CA ALA A 96 -10.27 -29.97 -15.76
C ALA A 96 -11.01 -28.82 -15.07
N LEU A 97 -10.37 -28.15 -14.10
CA LEU A 97 -10.92 -26.95 -13.46
C LEU A 97 -11.13 -25.83 -14.46
N VAL A 98 -10.11 -25.49 -15.23
CA VAL A 98 -10.20 -24.45 -16.25
C VAL A 98 -11.22 -24.81 -17.33
N ALA A 99 -11.29 -26.06 -17.78
CA ALA A 99 -12.31 -26.49 -18.73
C ALA A 99 -13.73 -26.33 -18.16
N SER A 100 -13.98 -26.81 -16.94
CA SER A 100 -15.27 -26.66 -16.26
C SER A 100 -15.67 -25.19 -16.10
N LEU A 101 -14.73 -24.32 -15.72
CA LEU A 101 -14.98 -22.89 -15.55
C LEU A 101 -15.22 -22.16 -16.88
N ASN A 102 -14.43 -22.47 -17.91
CA ASN A 102 -14.62 -21.90 -19.25
C ASN A 102 -16.00 -22.27 -19.82
N THR A 103 -16.44 -23.52 -19.62
CA THR A 103 -17.79 -23.97 -20.01
C THR A 103 -18.88 -23.31 -19.16
N LEU A 104 -18.74 -23.29 -17.84
CA LEU A 104 -19.73 -22.74 -16.91
C LEU A 104 -19.94 -21.23 -17.12
N LEU A 105 -18.85 -20.49 -17.30
CA LEU A 105 -18.84 -19.02 -17.40
C LEU A 105 -18.87 -18.51 -18.84
N LYS A 106 -18.88 -19.41 -19.83
CA LYS A 106 -18.89 -19.08 -21.27
C LYS A 106 -17.84 -18.03 -21.62
N THR A 107 -16.60 -18.26 -21.22
CA THR A 107 -15.51 -17.26 -21.23
C THR A 107 -15.11 -16.74 -22.62
N GLY A 108 -15.59 -17.37 -23.70
CA GLY A 108 -15.47 -16.89 -25.08
C GLY A 108 -14.04 -16.61 -25.51
N ASP A 109 -13.85 -15.45 -26.15
CA ASP A 109 -12.59 -15.00 -26.77
C ASP A 109 -11.44 -14.78 -25.78
N LYS A 110 -11.74 -14.75 -24.48
CA LYS A 110 -10.74 -14.71 -23.41
C LYS A 110 -10.88 -15.99 -22.59
N PRO A 111 -10.40 -17.15 -23.03
CA PRO A 111 -10.45 -18.36 -22.20
C PRO A 111 -9.50 -18.24 -21.01
N LEU A 112 -9.89 -18.80 -19.86
CA LEU A 112 -8.95 -19.07 -18.77
C LEU A 112 -7.92 -20.09 -19.24
N LYS A 113 -6.66 -19.94 -18.81
CA LYS A 113 -5.56 -20.83 -19.18
C LYS A 113 -5.04 -21.57 -17.95
N ALA A 114 -4.78 -22.86 -18.09
CA ALA A 114 -4.38 -23.71 -16.96
C ALA A 114 -3.04 -23.31 -16.33
N ASP A 115 -2.10 -22.82 -17.15
CA ASP A 115 -0.76 -22.40 -16.78
C ASP A 115 -0.72 -21.01 -16.11
N THR A 116 -1.75 -20.19 -16.21
CA THR A 116 -1.78 -18.87 -15.55
C THR A 116 -2.86 -18.75 -14.48
N PHE A 117 -3.89 -19.60 -14.50
CA PHE A 117 -5.01 -19.50 -13.58
C PHE A 117 -4.63 -19.84 -12.14
N ALA A 118 -4.80 -18.89 -11.23
CA ALA A 118 -4.42 -18.99 -9.82
C ALA A 118 -5.42 -18.23 -8.92
N PRO A 119 -6.64 -18.77 -8.73
CA PRO A 119 -7.67 -18.09 -7.93
C PRO A 119 -7.35 -18.18 -6.43
N VAL A 120 -7.90 -17.23 -5.66
CA VAL A 120 -8.04 -17.42 -4.20
C VAL A 120 -9.08 -18.51 -3.95
N VAL A 121 -8.79 -19.41 -3.01
CA VAL A 121 -9.64 -20.56 -2.68
C VAL A 121 -10.06 -20.50 -1.23
N LYS A 122 -11.37 -20.62 -0.97
CA LYS A 122 -11.91 -20.80 0.38
C LYS A 122 -12.71 -22.09 0.48
N ARG A 123 -12.71 -22.75 1.64
CA ARG A 123 -13.50 -23.97 1.88
C ARG A 123 -14.88 -23.65 2.45
N THR A 124 -15.94 -24.16 1.81
CA THR A 124 -17.33 -24.03 2.26
C THR A 124 -17.67 -25.05 3.36
N ALA A 125 -18.79 -24.86 4.07
CA ALA A 125 -19.21 -25.76 5.15
C ALA A 125 -19.49 -27.20 4.67
N ASP A 126 -19.95 -27.38 3.44
CA ASP A 126 -20.18 -28.68 2.80
C ASP A 126 -18.90 -29.31 2.20
N GLY A 127 -17.73 -28.70 2.45
CA GLY A 127 -16.43 -29.21 2.05
C GLY A 127 -16.02 -28.93 0.61
N ARG A 128 -16.83 -28.18 -0.16
CA ARG A 128 -16.47 -27.69 -1.50
C ARG A 128 -15.55 -26.45 -1.44
N TYR A 129 -15.14 -25.97 -2.61
CA TYR A 129 -14.21 -24.86 -2.77
C TYR A 129 -14.89 -23.67 -3.45
N ARG A 130 -14.97 -22.55 -2.75
CA ARG A 130 -15.43 -21.26 -3.28
C ARG A 130 -14.29 -20.54 -3.97
N LEU A 131 -14.54 -20.07 -5.19
CA LEU A 131 -13.62 -19.29 -6.02
C LEU A 131 -14.38 -18.06 -6.56
N THR A 132 -13.67 -16.97 -6.83
CA THR A 132 -14.19 -15.84 -7.61
C THR A 132 -13.48 -15.80 -8.95
N VAL A 133 -14.23 -15.81 -10.05
CA VAL A 133 -13.71 -15.81 -11.40
C VAL A 133 -14.48 -14.78 -12.22
N ARG A 134 -13.81 -13.68 -12.63
CA ARG A 134 -14.42 -12.57 -13.38
C ARG A 134 -15.69 -12.02 -12.71
N ASP A 135 -15.57 -11.69 -11.43
CA ASP A 135 -16.65 -11.23 -10.55
C ASP A 135 -17.77 -12.26 -10.29
N THR A 136 -17.69 -13.47 -10.87
CA THR A 136 -18.65 -14.54 -10.61
C THR A 136 -18.14 -15.45 -9.51
N ALA A 137 -18.90 -15.54 -8.42
CA ALA A 137 -18.66 -16.53 -7.38
C ALA A 137 -19.10 -17.92 -7.86
N VAL A 138 -18.18 -18.88 -7.79
CA VAL A 138 -18.40 -20.27 -8.15
C VAL A 138 -18.00 -21.19 -7.01
N VAL A 139 -18.61 -22.38 -6.99
CA VAL A 139 -18.25 -23.44 -6.06
C VAL A 139 -17.91 -24.70 -6.84
N CYS A 140 -16.79 -25.31 -6.52
CA CYS A 140 -16.30 -26.53 -7.18
C CYS A 140 -16.05 -27.64 -6.16
N ASP A 141 -16.31 -28.89 -6.53
CA ASP A 141 -15.85 -30.05 -5.75
C ASP A 141 -14.40 -30.44 -6.11
N ALA A 142 -13.80 -31.37 -5.36
CA ALA A 142 -12.43 -31.84 -5.59
C ALA A 142 -12.21 -32.50 -6.97
N ARG A 143 -13.29 -32.87 -7.70
CA ARG A 143 -13.22 -33.37 -9.08
C ARG A 143 -13.38 -32.26 -10.12
N ALA A 144 -13.29 -31.01 -9.68
CA ALA A 144 -13.43 -29.82 -10.49
C ALA A 144 -14.80 -29.70 -11.20
N ARG A 145 -15.87 -30.25 -10.61
CA ARG A 145 -17.23 -29.99 -11.06
C ARG A 145 -17.71 -28.71 -10.40
N CYS A 146 -17.92 -27.69 -11.22
CA CYS A 146 -18.22 -26.34 -10.75
C CYS A 146 -19.66 -25.95 -11.06
N SER A 147 -20.26 -25.17 -10.16
CA SER A 147 -21.54 -24.49 -10.37
C SER A 147 -21.42 -23.03 -9.94
N LYS A 148 -22.26 -22.15 -10.50
CA LYS A 148 -22.39 -20.78 -9.98
C LYS A 148 -22.92 -20.86 -8.55
N LEU A 149 -22.39 -20.00 -7.69
CA LEU A 149 -22.86 -19.91 -6.31
C LEU A 149 -24.21 -19.18 -6.24
N TYR A 150 -24.43 -18.22 -7.14
CA TYR A 150 -25.64 -17.43 -7.24
C TYR A 150 -26.25 -17.52 -8.64
N ALA A 151 -27.54 -17.21 -8.75
CA ALA A 151 -28.23 -17.16 -10.05
C ALA A 151 -27.76 -15.95 -10.91
N LYS A 152 -27.42 -14.83 -10.27
CA LYS A 152 -26.85 -13.65 -10.92
C LYS A 152 -25.33 -13.81 -11.09
N ASP A 153 -24.82 -13.38 -12.23
CA ASP A 153 -23.37 -13.46 -12.54
C ASP A 153 -22.54 -12.46 -11.73
N LYS A 154 -23.16 -11.32 -11.38
CA LYS A 154 -22.64 -10.30 -10.47
C LYS A 154 -23.66 -10.09 -9.35
N ALA A 155 -23.69 -11.04 -8.41
CA ALA A 155 -24.42 -10.82 -7.17
C ALA A 155 -23.71 -9.73 -6.35
N GLU A 156 -24.48 -9.02 -5.52
CA GLU A 156 -23.93 -8.07 -4.57
C GLU A 156 -22.87 -8.77 -3.69
N PRO A 157 -21.69 -8.16 -3.50
CA PRO A 157 -20.65 -8.76 -2.69
C PRO A 157 -21.14 -8.88 -1.26
N GLY A 158 -20.84 -10.00 -0.61
CA GLY A 158 -21.32 -10.24 0.72
C GLY A 158 -20.33 -10.95 1.63
N VAL A 159 -20.58 -10.82 2.92
CA VAL A 159 -19.73 -11.29 4.01
C VAL A 159 -20.36 -12.52 4.67
N LEU A 160 -19.62 -13.63 4.63
CA LEU A 160 -20.06 -14.92 5.18
C LEU A 160 -20.23 -14.89 6.69
N SER A 161 -21.30 -15.53 7.19
CA SER A 161 -21.46 -15.84 8.60
C SER A 161 -20.40 -16.85 9.07
N PRO A 162 -20.06 -16.90 10.37
CA PRO A 162 -19.10 -17.86 10.93
C PRO A 162 -19.44 -19.34 10.65
N ASP A 163 -20.73 -19.69 10.65
CA ASP A 163 -21.20 -21.04 10.28
C ASP A 163 -21.21 -21.32 8.77
N LYS A 164 -20.89 -20.29 7.96
CA LYS A 164 -20.84 -20.29 6.49
C LYS A 164 -22.17 -20.67 5.82
N ARG A 165 -23.30 -20.45 6.48
CA ARG A 165 -24.65 -20.73 5.93
C ARG A 165 -25.31 -19.50 5.34
N SER A 166 -24.95 -18.32 5.81
CA SER A 166 -25.55 -17.05 5.41
C SER A 166 -24.48 -16.08 4.93
N GLU A 167 -24.90 -15.12 4.12
CA GLU A 167 -24.03 -14.06 3.63
C GLU A 167 -24.77 -12.71 3.69
N ALA A 168 -24.18 -11.73 4.36
CA ALA A 168 -24.74 -10.38 4.49
C ALA A 168 -24.24 -9.48 3.35
N PHE A 169 -25.12 -8.69 2.73
CA PHE A 169 -24.80 -7.80 1.62
C PHE A 169 -25.67 -6.53 1.66
N ILE A 170 -25.29 -5.50 0.91
CA ILE A 170 -26.08 -4.27 0.79
C ILE A 170 -26.88 -4.29 -0.50
N ARG A 171 -28.14 -3.83 -0.43
CA ARG A 171 -28.95 -3.51 -1.61
C ARG A 171 -29.84 -2.34 -1.25
N ASP A 172 -29.89 -1.34 -2.13
CA ASP A 172 -30.70 -0.13 -1.97
C ASP A 172 -30.50 0.50 -0.58
N TRP A 173 -29.22 0.69 -0.18
CA TRP A 173 -28.80 1.30 1.08
C TRP A 173 -29.23 0.55 2.35
N ASN A 174 -29.75 -0.66 2.20
CA ASN A 174 -30.22 -1.50 3.30
C ASN A 174 -29.41 -2.79 3.39
N LEU A 175 -29.34 -3.35 4.59
CA LEU A 175 -28.68 -4.63 4.82
C LEU A 175 -29.63 -5.79 4.51
N TRP A 176 -29.10 -6.79 3.81
CA TRP A 176 -29.78 -8.02 3.45
C TRP A 176 -28.93 -9.23 3.86
N VAL A 177 -29.58 -10.38 3.98
CA VAL A 177 -28.91 -11.68 4.15
C VAL A 177 -29.43 -12.67 3.13
N ARG A 178 -28.52 -13.42 2.52
CA ARG A 178 -28.80 -14.55 1.63
C ARG A 178 -28.47 -15.87 2.31
N ASP A 179 -29.42 -16.79 2.32
CA ASP A 179 -29.19 -18.19 2.68
C ASP A 179 -28.50 -18.91 1.51
N LEU A 180 -27.35 -19.54 1.76
CA LEU A 180 -26.51 -20.12 0.71
C LEU A 180 -27.00 -21.49 0.24
N ALA A 181 -27.90 -22.14 0.96
CA ALA A 181 -28.44 -23.44 0.57
C ALA A 181 -29.64 -23.29 -0.38
N SER A 182 -30.56 -22.38 -0.06
CA SER A 182 -31.80 -22.11 -0.81
C SER A 182 -31.67 -20.95 -1.81
N GLY A 183 -30.72 -20.05 -1.60
CA GLY A 183 -30.62 -18.79 -2.34
C GLY A 183 -31.65 -17.74 -1.90
N GLN A 184 -32.44 -18.00 -0.85
CA GLN A 184 -33.43 -17.06 -0.36
C GLN A 184 -32.75 -15.81 0.22
N GLU A 185 -33.17 -14.63 -0.23
CA GLU A 185 -32.68 -13.35 0.26
C GLU A 185 -33.73 -12.68 1.16
N THR A 186 -33.28 -12.14 2.30
CA THR A 186 -34.12 -11.49 3.32
C THR A 186 -33.57 -10.11 3.63
N GLN A 187 -34.42 -9.10 3.50
CA GLN A 187 -34.09 -7.74 3.92
C GLN A 187 -34.10 -7.63 5.45
N LEU A 188 -33.08 -7.00 6.03
CA LEU A 188 -32.94 -6.81 7.48
C LEU A 188 -33.22 -5.38 7.94
N THR A 189 -33.00 -4.39 7.08
CA THR A 189 -33.28 -2.97 7.36
C THR A 189 -34.14 -2.38 6.25
N HIS A 190 -34.93 -1.34 6.56
CA HIS A 190 -35.91 -0.79 5.61
C HIS A 190 -35.88 0.73 5.47
N ASP A 191 -35.11 1.43 6.31
CA ASP A 191 -35.04 2.90 6.37
C ASP A 191 -33.74 3.49 5.79
N GLY A 192 -32.87 2.64 5.21
CA GLY A 192 -31.70 3.11 4.47
C GLY A 192 -32.09 3.82 3.19
N VAL A 193 -31.46 4.97 2.94
CA VAL A 193 -31.62 5.77 1.70
C VAL A 193 -30.26 6.25 1.21
N GLU A 194 -30.22 6.86 0.02
CA GLU A 194 -29.00 7.42 -0.55
C GLU A 194 -28.27 8.36 0.43
N ASN A 195 -26.96 8.12 0.62
CA ASN A 195 -26.11 8.81 1.57
C ASN A 195 -26.55 8.69 3.05
N PHE A 196 -27.47 7.78 3.36
CA PHE A 196 -27.92 7.43 4.71
C PHE A 196 -28.24 5.92 4.84
N GLY A 197 -27.24 5.08 4.54
CA GLY A 197 -27.40 3.62 4.41
C GLY A 197 -26.74 2.81 5.52
N TYR A 198 -27.01 1.51 5.54
CA TYR A 198 -26.40 0.56 6.48
C TYR A 198 -25.19 -0.14 5.87
N ALA A 199 -24.15 -0.35 6.68
CA ALA A 199 -22.94 -1.10 6.35
C ALA A 199 -22.12 -0.58 5.16
N THR A 200 -22.43 0.60 4.63
CA THR A 200 -21.86 1.13 3.39
C THR A 200 -20.35 1.35 3.49
N ASP A 201 -19.63 0.94 2.44
CA ASP A 201 -18.19 1.12 2.28
C ASP A 201 -17.89 2.31 1.36
N ASN A 202 -18.27 3.50 1.81
CA ASN A 202 -18.18 4.75 1.04
C ASN A 202 -17.61 5.87 1.90
N ALA A 203 -16.32 6.17 1.83
CA ALA A 203 -15.72 7.34 2.47
C ALA A 203 -14.43 7.75 1.75
N GLY A 204 -14.27 9.06 1.50
CA GLY A 204 -13.11 9.57 0.79
C GLY A 204 -13.00 8.96 -0.61
N TRP A 205 -11.88 8.30 -0.89
CA TRP A 205 -11.63 7.66 -2.19
C TRP A 205 -12.28 6.28 -2.35
N GLN A 206 -12.71 5.67 -1.25
CA GLN A 206 -13.38 4.36 -1.25
C GLN A 206 -14.88 4.54 -1.57
N HIS A 207 -15.35 3.84 -2.60
CA HIS A 207 -16.77 3.78 -2.97
C HIS A 207 -17.09 2.40 -3.55
N THR A 208 -17.41 1.43 -2.69
CA THR A 208 -17.66 0.04 -3.10
C THR A 208 -19.02 -0.48 -2.66
N ASP A 209 -19.47 -1.55 -3.32
CA ASP A 209 -20.71 -2.25 -2.96
C ASP A 209 -20.52 -3.23 -1.77
N ASN A 210 -19.33 -3.28 -1.16
CA ASN A 210 -19.06 -4.19 -0.04
C ASN A 210 -19.85 -3.80 1.21
N ALA A 211 -20.29 -4.80 1.96
CA ALA A 211 -20.91 -4.60 3.26
C ALA A 211 -19.87 -4.68 4.38
N ILE A 212 -19.73 -3.63 5.19
CA ILE A 212 -18.87 -3.61 6.37
C ILE A 212 -19.66 -4.15 7.57
N VAL A 213 -19.34 -5.38 7.97
CA VAL A 213 -20.08 -6.08 9.02
C VAL A 213 -19.17 -6.90 9.93
N ALA A 214 -19.59 -7.07 11.19
CA ALA A 214 -19.03 -8.03 12.12
C ALA A 214 -20.12 -9.00 12.60
N TRP A 215 -20.10 -10.23 12.09
CA TRP A 215 -21.01 -11.29 12.53
C TRP A 215 -20.69 -11.74 13.96
N SER A 216 -21.72 -11.99 14.76
CA SER A 216 -21.57 -12.61 16.06
C SER A 216 -21.11 -14.08 15.92
N PRO A 217 -20.35 -14.64 16.88
CA PRO A 217 -19.82 -16.00 16.78
C PRO A 217 -20.88 -17.10 16.55
N ASP A 218 -22.08 -16.91 17.08
CA ASP A 218 -23.24 -17.79 16.88
C ASP A 218 -24.01 -17.55 15.57
N SER A 219 -23.54 -16.65 14.70
CA SER A 219 -24.14 -16.30 13.39
C SER A 219 -25.56 -15.71 13.48
N ARG A 220 -26.00 -15.21 14.65
CA ARG A 220 -27.37 -14.71 14.85
C ARG A 220 -27.50 -13.20 14.82
N LYS A 221 -26.40 -12.47 15.01
CA LYS A 221 -26.39 -11.01 15.03
C LYS A 221 -25.31 -10.47 14.10
N ILE A 222 -25.54 -9.26 13.61
CA ILE A 222 -24.58 -8.50 12.81
C ILE A 222 -24.37 -7.15 13.50
N ALA A 223 -23.14 -6.86 13.91
CA ALA A 223 -22.75 -5.50 14.26
C ALA A 223 -22.35 -4.76 12.99
N THR A 224 -22.87 -3.54 12.81
CA THR A 224 -22.56 -2.65 11.69
C THR A 224 -22.92 -1.21 12.10
N PHE A 225 -23.04 -0.30 11.14
CA PHE A 225 -23.44 1.08 11.35
C PHE A 225 -24.46 1.53 10.31
N GLN A 226 -25.21 2.57 10.65
CA GLN A 226 -25.86 3.43 9.66
C GLN A 226 -24.97 4.65 9.44
N GLN A 227 -24.53 4.83 8.20
CA GLN A 227 -23.66 5.91 7.78
C GLN A 227 -24.47 7.12 7.35
N ASP A 228 -24.05 8.34 7.71
CA ASP A 228 -24.67 9.60 7.27
C ASP A 228 -23.66 10.49 6.55
N GLN A 229 -23.89 10.68 5.26
CA GLN A 229 -23.10 11.53 4.37
C GLN A 229 -23.93 12.66 3.76
N ARG A 230 -25.16 12.88 4.24
CA ARG A 230 -26.06 13.89 3.67
C ARG A 230 -25.53 15.32 3.83
N LYS A 231 -24.60 15.53 4.76
CA LYS A 231 -23.89 16.81 4.96
C LYS A 231 -22.47 16.84 4.40
N THR A 232 -21.97 15.70 3.93
CA THR A 232 -20.62 15.60 3.36
C THR A 232 -20.60 16.23 1.97
N GLY A 233 -19.51 16.95 1.68
CA GLY A 233 -19.26 17.57 0.39
C GLY A 233 -19.19 16.53 -0.74
N ASP A 234 -19.54 16.97 -1.95
CA ASP A 234 -19.41 16.16 -3.16
C ASP A 234 -18.09 16.49 -3.87
N MET A 235 -17.45 15.47 -4.44
CA MET A 235 -16.36 15.60 -5.40
C MET A 235 -16.87 15.27 -6.80
N TYR A 236 -16.24 15.85 -7.82
CA TYR A 236 -16.66 15.70 -9.21
C TYR A 236 -15.49 15.38 -10.13
N LEU A 237 -15.69 14.40 -11.00
CA LEU A 237 -14.80 14.08 -12.12
C LEU A 237 -15.61 13.99 -13.41
N VAL A 238 -14.96 14.29 -14.54
CA VAL A 238 -15.61 14.26 -15.86
C VAL A 238 -14.83 13.37 -16.82
N SER A 239 -15.52 12.43 -17.46
CA SER A 239 -14.90 11.54 -18.45
C SER A 239 -14.45 12.31 -19.69
N THR A 240 -13.31 11.94 -20.26
CA THR A 240 -12.87 12.44 -21.58
C THR A 240 -13.43 11.55 -22.68
N LYS A 241 -14.41 12.05 -23.46
CA LYS A 241 -14.97 11.37 -24.64
C LYS A 241 -15.52 12.36 -25.67
N LEU A 242 -15.73 11.89 -26.89
CA LEU A 242 -16.47 12.66 -27.91
C LEU A 242 -17.96 12.71 -27.53
N GLY A 243 -18.55 13.91 -27.52
CA GLY A 243 -19.92 14.15 -27.06
C GLY A 243 -19.99 14.71 -25.63
N HIS A 244 -21.14 14.59 -24.96
CA HIS A 244 -21.28 15.06 -23.58
C HIS A 244 -20.53 14.13 -22.62
N PRO A 245 -19.64 14.65 -21.74
CA PRO A 245 -18.93 13.82 -20.76
C PRO A 245 -19.90 13.23 -19.73
N GLU A 246 -19.50 12.14 -19.10
CA GLU A 246 -20.16 11.61 -17.90
C GLU A 246 -19.58 12.29 -16.66
N LEU A 247 -20.48 12.75 -15.79
CA LEU A 247 -20.14 13.24 -14.46
C LEU A 247 -20.06 12.04 -13.50
N GLN A 248 -18.94 11.90 -12.82
CA GLN A 248 -18.81 11.07 -11.63
C GLN A 248 -18.90 12.00 -10.42
N ALA A 249 -19.82 11.70 -9.51
CA ALA A 249 -20.05 12.47 -8.29
C ALA A 249 -20.10 11.50 -7.11
N TRP A 250 -19.40 11.83 -6.02
CA TRP A 250 -19.39 11.01 -4.80
C TRP A 250 -19.07 11.86 -3.57
N LYS A 251 -19.31 11.29 -2.38
CA LYS A 251 -19.10 11.94 -1.10
C LYS A 251 -17.62 11.89 -0.69
N TYR A 252 -17.03 13.07 -0.47
CA TYR A 252 -15.61 13.22 -0.18
C TYR A 252 -15.40 14.38 0.82
N PRO A 253 -15.28 14.08 2.13
CA PRO A 253 -14.97 15.10 3.13
C PRO A 253 -13.52 15.56 2.97
N LEU A 254 -13.30 16.88 2.99
CA LEU A 254 -11.98 17.49 2.92
C LEU A 254 -11.44 17.85 4.30
N ALA A 255 -10.12 17.92 4.42
CA ALA A 255 -9.48 18.47 5.62
C ALA A 255 -10.01 19.89 5.91
N GLY A 256 -10.47 20.10 7.14
CA GLY A 256 -11.06 21.38 7.57
C GLY A 256 -12.57 21.51 7.34
N ASP A 257 -13.24 20.55 6.69
CA ASP A 257 -14.69 20.58 6.55
C ASP A 257 -15.39 20.55 7.91
N LYS A 258 -16.45 21.35 8.07
CA LYS A 258 -17.19 21.37 9.34
C LYS A 258 -17.95 20.07 9.58
N ASP A 259 -18.61 19.55 8.56
CA ASP A 259 -19.42 18.34 8.60
C ASP A 259 -18.70 17.23 7.80
N VAL A 260 -18.37 16.14 8.47
CA VAL A 260 -17.67 14.97 7.90
C VAL A 260 -18.58 13.75 7.89
N THR A 261 -18.16 12.63 7.30
CA THR A 261 -18.96 11.39 7.30
C THR A 261 -19.11 10.87 8.73
N MET A 262 -20.35 10.58 9.14
CA MET A 262 -20.68 10.10 10.48
C MET A 262 -21.23 8.68 10.45
N ILE A 263 -21.03 7.93 11.53
CA ILE A 263 -21.57 6.58 11.70
C ILE A 263 -22.32 6.43 13.03
N GLU A 264 -23.52 5.87 12.95
CA GLU A 264 -24.29 5.45 14.11
C GLU A 264 -24.25 3.92 14.22
N ARG A 265 -23.71 3.41 15.33
CA ARG A 265 -23.46 1.98 15.50
C ARG A 265 -24.75 1.22 15.84
N VAL A 266 -24.95 0.08 15.19
CA VAL A 266 -26.12 -0.78 15.37
C VAL A 266 -25.75 -2.25 15.49
N ILE A 267 -26.60 -3.02 16.15
CA ILE A 267 -26.59 -4.49 16.13
C ILE A 267 -27.93 -4.95 15.56
N ILE A 268 -27.89 -5.80 14.54
CA ILE A 268 -29.07 -6.34 13.88
C ILE A 268 -29.22 -7.79 14.30
N ASP A 269 -30.36 -8.15 14.88
CA ASP A 269 -30.72 -9.57 15.13
C ASP A 269 -31.33 -10.14 13.84
N VAL A 270 -30.65 -11.13 13.25
CA VAL A 270 -30.99 -11.66 11.93
C VAL A 270 -32.31 -12.44 11.96
N PRO A 271 -32.55 -13.35 12.93
CA PRO A 271 -33.83 -14.04 13.05
C PRO A 271 -35.05 -13.12 13.22
N THR A 272 -34.97 -12.11 14.08
CA THR A 272 -36.11 -11.22 14.35
C THR A 272 -36.17 -10.01 13.43
N ARG A 273 -35.09 -9.73 12.68
CA ARG A 273 -34.93 -8.57 11.79
C ARG A 273 -35.06 -7.24 12.55
N SER A 274 -34.64 -7.22 13.81
CA SER A 274 -34.71 -6.03 14.65
C SER A 274 -33.37 -5.31 14.70
N VAL A 275 -33.40 -3.99 14.50
CA VAL A 275 -32.24 -3.10 14.63
C VAL A 275 -32.16 -2.56 16.07
N LEU A 276 -31.05 -2.81 16.74
CA LEU A 276 -30.70 -2.26 18.04
C LEU A 276 -29.63 -1.17 17.87
N ARG A 277 -30.01 0.09 18.04
CA ARG A 277 -29.08 1.23 18.05
C ARG A 277 -28.30 1.26 19.36
N LEU A 278 -26.98 1.43 19.28
CA LEU A 278 -26.14 1.57 20.46
C LEU A 278 -26.35 2.95 21.10
N LYS A 279 -26.43 2.99 22.42
CA LYS A 279 -26.69 4.20 23.22
C LYS A 279 -25.41 5.00 23.43
N THR A 280 -24.88 5.51 22.33
CA THR A 280 -23.70 6.37 22.25
C THR A 280 -23.94 7.41 21.16
N PRO A 281 -23.34 8.61 21.24
CA PRO A 281 -23.35 9.54 20.11
C PRO A 281 -22.78 8.89 18.84
N SER A 282 -23.17 9.42 17.68
CA SER A 282 -22.54 9.06 16.41
C SER A 282 -21.05 9.42 16.44
N ASP A 283 -20.22 8.54 15.88
CA ASP A 283 -18.78 8.78 15.74
C ASP A 283 -18.48 9.30 14.34
N GLN A 284 -17.36 10.00 14.16
CA GLN A 284 -16.79 10.19 12.84
C GLN A 284 -16.43 8.82 12.24
N HIS A 285 -16.51 8.71 10.92
CA HIS A 285 -16.09 7.53 10.19
C HIS A 285 -14.56 7.42 10.17
N ARG A 286 -14.01 6.78 11.21
CA ARG A 286 -12.58 6.66 11.49
C ARG A 286 -12.25 5.27 12.04
N SER A 287 -11.15 4.69 11.59
CA SER A 287 -10.50 3.52 12.23
C SER A 287 -9.29 3.96 13.06
N THR A 288 -8.83 3.10 13.95
CA THR A 288 -7.54 3.25 14.63
C THR A 288 -6.34 2.81 13.79
N LEU A 289 -6.53 2.20 12.61
CA LEU A 289 -5.43 1.67 11.80
C LEU A 289 -5.30 2.42 10.46
N CYS A 290 -6.31 2.31 9.59
CA CYS A 290 -6.30 2.89 8.25
C CYS A 290 -7.22 4.13 8.14
N ASP A 291 -7.24 4.73 6.96
CA ASP A 291 -8.06 5.89 6.56
C ASP A 291 -9.49 5.51 6.10
N ASP A 292 -9.94 4.32 6.51
CA ASP A 292 -11.30 3.81 6.33
C ASP A 292 -11.69 2.98 7.59
N VAL A 293 -12.98 2.73 7.83
CA VAL A 293 -13.40 1.85 8.94
C VAL A 293 -13.21 0.36 8.64
N SER A 294 -12.85 0.01 7.40
CA SER A 294 -12.64 -1.34 6.88
C SER A 294 -11.32 -1.45 6.10
N CYS A 295 -10.22 -1.72 6.79
CA CYS A 295 -8.89 -1.87 6.19
C CYS A 295 -8.79 -3.11 5.29
N SER A 296 -9.71 -4.07 5.45
CA SER A 296 -9.87 -5.24 4.60
C SER A 296 -11.32 -5.38 4.17
N PRO A 297 -11.62 -5.62 2.87
CA PRO A 297 -12.98 -5.60 2.35
C PRO A 297 -14.00 -6.39 3.18
N GLY A 298 -14.98 -5.67 3.71
CA GLY A 298 -16.13 -6.20 4.42
C GLY A 298 -15.90 -6.54 5.90
N LEU A 299 -14.71 -6.25 6.45
CA LEU A 299 -14.42 -6.42 7.87
C LEU A 299 -14.47 -5.07 8.58
N TRP A 300 -15.02 -5.06 9.79
CA TRP A 300 -14.96 -3.89 10.66
C TRP A 300 -13.85 -4.08 11.69
N ASP A 301 -12.62 -3.67 11.35
CA ASP A 301 -11.38 -4.05 12.06
C ASP A 301 -11.38 -3.69 13.56
N ASP A 302 -12.01 -2.56 13.90
CA ASP A 302 -12.12 -2.06 15.26
C ASP A 302 -13.33 -2.57 16.04
N VAL A 303 -13.88 -3.74 15.68
CA VAL A 303 -15.04 -4.35 16.34
C VAL A 303 -14.82 -5.82 16.63
N LYS A 304 -14.96 -6.23 17.91
CA LYS A 304 -14.73 -7.60 18.38
C LYS A 304 -15.86 -8.10 19.27
N TRP A 305 -16.53 -9.17 18.84
CA TRP A 305 -17.56 -9.84 19.64
C TRP A 305 -16.95 -10.65 20.78
N ALA A 306 -17.66 -10.70 21.91
CA ALA A 306 -17.42 -11.73 22.92
C ALA A 306 -17.77 -13.12 22.35
N PRO A 307 -17.06 -14.19 22.75
CA PRO A 307 -17.36 -15.56 22.31
C PRO A 307 -18.80 -16.02 22.56
N ASP A 308 -19.48 -15.44 23.56
CA ASP A 308 -20.86 -15.76 23.93
C ASP A 308 -21.91 -14.88 23.22
N SER A 309 -21.50 -14.00 22.31
CA SER A 309 -22.34 -13.06 21.57
C SER A 309 -23.14 -12.06 22.44
N LYS A 310 -22.85 -11.90 23.74
CA LYS A 310 -23.60 -11.01 24.63
C LYS A 310 -23.08 -9.58 24.67
N THR A 311 -21.79 -9.41 24.43
CA THR A 311 -21.13 -8.11 24.42
C THR A 311 -20.28 -7.93 23.17
N LEU A 312 -20.11 -6.68 22.79
CA LEU A 312 -19.31 -6.24 21.65
C LEU A 312 -18.33 -5.18 22.15
N ALA A 313 -17.03 -5.41 21.98
CA ALA A 313 -16.03 -4.39 22.20
C ALA A 313 -15.73 -3.66 20.90
N PHE A 314 -15.49 -2.35 20.96
CA PHE A 314 -15.07 -1.58 19.80
C PHE A 314 -14.18 -0.41 20.20
N ALA A 315 -13.31 0.01 19.28
CA ALA A 315 -12.57 1.25 19.40
C ALA A 315 -13.31 2.39 18.69
N SER A 316 -13.35 3.56 19.32
CA SER A 316 -13.74 4.83 18.68
C SER A 316 -12.55 5.77 18.79
N THR A 317 -12.27 6.56 17.75
CA THR A 317 -11.18 7.54 17.76
C THR A 317 -11.72 8.94 17.46
N SER A 318 -11.09 9.97 18.03
CA SER A 318 -11.46 11.35 17.77
C SER A 318 -11.09 11.76 16.34
N ARG A 319 -11.70 12.83 15.83
CA ARG A 319 -11.48 13.34 14.46
C ARG A 319 -10.01 13.41 14.04
N PHE A 320 -9.15 13.89 14.95
CA PHE A 320 -7.71 14.07 14.75
C PHE A 320 -6.85 12.92 15.30
N HIS A 321 -7.47 11.79 15.65
CA HIS A 321 -6.81 10.61 16.22
C HIS A 321 -6.03 10.84 17.52
N LYS A 322 -6.27 11.95 18.23
CA LYS A 322 -5.55 12.29 19.48
C LYS A 322 -6.07 11.57 20.70
N GLN A 323 -7.28 11.03 20.63
CA GLN A 323 -7.92 10.31 21.72
C GLN A 323 -8.69 9.12 21.17
N THR A 324 -8.48 7.96 21.78
CA THR A 324 -9.13 6.71 21.38
C THR A 324 -9.72 6.04 22.61
N TRP A 325 -10.96 5.55 22.50
CA TRP A 325 -11.70 4.88 23.56
C TRP A 325 -11.89 3.42 23.21
N LEU A 326 -11.57 2.51 24.14
CA LEU A 326 -12.11 1.16 24.10
C LEU A 326 -13.47 1.15 24.79
N ARG A 327 -14.51 0.74 24.07
CA ARG A 327 -15.90 0.74 24.53
C ARG A 327 -16.47 -0.67 24.50
N ILE A 328 -17.43 -0.96 25.37
CA ILE A 328 -18.13 -2.24 25.45
C ILE A 328 -19.64 -1.96 25.38
N ALA A 329 -20.30 -2.56 24.40
CA ALA A 329 -21.74 -2.54 24.22
C ALA A 329 -22.38 -3.85 24.67
N TYR A 330 -23.55 -3.74 25.31
CA TYR A 330 -24.40 -4.88 25.65
C TYR A 330 -25.39 -5.15 24.51
N ALA A 331 -25.27 -6.31 23.86
CA ALA A 331 -26.01 -6.66 22.65
C ALA A 331 -27.53 -6.86 22.87
N GLY A 332 -27.99 -6.95 24.12
CA GLY A 332 -29.42 -7.05 24.44
C GLY A 332 -30.11 -5.71 24.73
N THR A 333 -29.38 -4.65 25.05
CA THR A 333 -29.96 -3.38 25.52
C THR A 333 -29.44 -2.14 24.79
N GLY A 334 -28.34 -2.30 24.04
CA GLY A 334 -27.65 -1.21 23.37
C GLY A 334 -26.85 -0.31 24.31
N ALA A 335 -26.87 -0.54 25.63
CA ALA A 335 -26.07 0.25 26.55
C ALA A 335 -24.57 0.12 26.24
N VAL A 336 -23.87 1.25 26.22
CA VAL A 336 -22.42 1.33 25.98
C VAL A 336 -21.75 1.90 27.22
N ARG A 337 -20.62 1.32 27.62
CA ARG A 337 -19.69 1.96 28.56
C ARG A 337 -18.32 2.12 27.93
N THR A 338 -17.62 3.18 28.31
CA THR A 338 -16.17 3.27 28.09
C THR A 338 -15.46 2.35 29.09
N ALA A 339 -14.57 1.49 28.60
CA ALA A 339 -13.72 0.66 29.45
C ALA A 339 -12.48 1.44 29.90
N PHE A 340 -11.81 2.09 28.96
CA PHE A 340 -10.72 3.04 29.18
C PHE A 340 -10.50 3.86 27.91
N ASP A 341 -9.61 4.85 27.98
CA ASP A 341 -9.17 5.62 26.83
C ASP A 341 -7.65 5.91 26.87
N GLU A 342 -7.11 6.30 25.72
CA GLU A 342 -5.74 6.74 25.55
C GLU A 342 -5.71 8.08 24.82
N THR A 343 -4.93 9.02 25.35
CA THR A 343 -4.64 10.31 24.71
C THR A 343 -3.17 10.38 24.35
N VAL A 344 -2.89 10.83 23.13
CA VAL A 344 -1.54 10.96 22.61
C VAL A 344 -1.28 12.36 22.07
N LYS A 345 -0.01 12.73 21.93
CA LYS A 345 0.41 14.08 21.53
C LYS A 345 0.12 14.39 20.05
N THR A 346 0.32 13.40 19.18
CA THR A 346 0.25 13.49 17.72
C THR A 346 -1.02 12.83 17.20
N TYR A 347 -0.96 11.54 16.90
CA TYR A 347 -2.07 10.67 16.54
C TYR A 347 -1.86 9.28 17.14
N TYR A 348 -2.96 8.59 17.43
CA TYR A 348 -3.00 7.20 17.86
C TYR A 348 -3.14 6.33 16.61
N GLU A 349 -2.39 5.24 16.59
CA GLU A 349 -2.51 4.20 15.59
C GLU A 349 -2.38 2.85 16.30
N SER A 350 -3.24 1.89 15.97
CA SER A 350 -3.29 0.60 16.64
C SER A 350 -2.33 -0.45 16.06
N GLY A 351 -1.40 -0.05 15.20
CA GLY A 351 -0.47 -0.97 14.53
C GLY A 351 0.04 -0.44 13.20
N GLN A 352 0.46 -1.35 12.32
CA GLN A 352 0.81 -1.02 10.92
C GLN A 352 0.13 -1.96 9.93
N VAL A 353 -0.15 -3.22 10.33
CA VAL A 353 -0.76 -4.25 9.46
C VAL A 353 -2.22 -4.51 9.83
N ALA A 354 -2.52 -4.57 11.13
CA ALA A 354 -3.84 -4.86 11.66
C ALA A 354 -4.07 -4.11 12.98
N ALA A 355 -5.33 -3.98 13.39
CA ALA A 355 -5.68 -3.39 14.67
C ALA A 355 -5.25 -4.31 15.84
N ASN A 356 -4.17 -3.95 16.54
CA ASN A 356 -3.46 -4.84 17.47
C ASN A 356 -4.02 -4.85 18.88
N TRP A 357 -5.30 -5.21 19.02
CA TRP A 357 -5.94 -5.35 20.33
C TRP A 357 -6.83 -6.60 20.40
N ALA A 358 -7.17 -7.05 21.61
CA ALA A 358 -8.03 -8.21 21.81
C ALA A 358 -8.97 -8.03 23.01
N TYR A 359 -10.19 -8.54 22.89
CA TYR A 359 -11.21 -8.48 23.95
C TYR A 359 -11.32 -9.83 24.66
N LEU A 360 -11.05 -9.86 25.98
CA LEU A 360 -11.02 -11.07 26.80
C LEU A 360 -12.06 -10.98 27.94
N PRO A 361 -13.37 -11.04 27.61
CA PRO A 361 -14.44 -10.83 28.59
C PRO A 361 -14.45 -11.85 29.73
N ALA A 362 -14.04 -13.10 29.47
CA ALA A 362 -14.05 -14.16 30.47
C ALA A 362 -13.11 -13.88 31.66
N SER A 363 -11.99 -13.18 31.41
CA SER A 363 -11.06 -12.72 32.44
C SER A 363 -11.24 -11.25 32.81
N ASN A 364 -12.23 -10.57 32.21
CA ASN A 364 -12.44 -9.13 32.34
C ASN A 364 -11.19 -8.31 31.96
N GLU A 365 -10.52 -8.72 30.88
CA GLU A 365 -9.28 -8.13 30.39
C GLU A 365 -9.39 -7.67 28.92
N ALA A 366 -8.47 -6.80 28.51
CA ALA A 366 -8.19 -6.54 27.10
C ALA A 366 -6.69 -6.46 26.86
N VAL A 367 -6.26 -6.91 25.68
CA VAL A 367 -4.94 -6.59 25.13
C VAL A 367 -5.10 -5.29 24.34
N TRP A 368 -4.24 -4.31 24.58
CA TRP A 368 -4.27 -3.00 23.94
C TRP A 368 -2.90 -2.63 23.39
N PHE A 369 -2.87 -2.10 22.17
CA PHE A 369 -1.66 -1.56 21.57
C PHE A 369 -1.43 -0.11 22.03
N SER A 370 -0.18 0.25 22.34
CA SER A 370 0.17 1.63 22.62
C SER A 370 1.63 1.89 22.31
N GLU A 371 1.89 3.10 21.82
CA GLU A 371 3.23 3.60 21.53
C GLU A 371 3.79 4.46 22.67
N ARG A 372 3.18 4.42 23.86
CA ARG A 372 3.59 5.25 25.02
C ARG A 372 5.04 5.06 25.47
N SER A 373 5.69 3.98 25.04
CA SER A 373 7.09 3.67 25.32
C SER A 373 8.07 4.19 24.27
N ASP A 374 7.58 5.01 23.32
CA ASP A 374 8.19 5.31 22.02
C ASP A 374 8.19 4.12 21.04
N TRP A 375 7.83 2.92 21.49
CA TRP A 375 7.64 1.75 20.61
C TRP A 375 6.23 1.22 20.76
N GLY A 376 5.69 0.70 19.67
CA GLY A 376 4.42 -0.02 19.64
C GLY A 376 4.50 -1.30 20.46
N GLN A 377 3.86 -1.33 21.62
CA GLN A 377 3.85 -2.47 22.54
C GLN A 377 2.44 -2.88 22.92
N LEU A 378 2.27 -4.13 23.37
CA LEU A 378 1.02 -4.67 23.87
C LEU A 378 0.94 -4.49 25.39
N TYR A 379 -0.23 -4.09 25.88
CA TYR A 379 -0.52 -3.88 27.29
C TYR A 379 -1.78 -4.64 27.69
N LEU A 380 -1.76 -5.27 28.87
CA LEU A 380 -2.92 -5.94 29.43
C LEU A 380 -3.68 -4.95 30.31
N TYR A 381 -4.95 -4.75 30.04
CA TYR A 381 -5.85 -3.87 30.77
C TYR A 381 -6.87 -4.66 31.58
N ASP A 382 -7.21 -4.15 32.76
CA ASP A 382 -8.37 -4.60 33.52
C ASP A 382 -9.60 -3.80 33.09
N LEU A 383 -10.64 -4.48 32.61
CA LEU A 383 -11.81 -3.82 32.05
C LEU A 383 -12.77 -3.28 33.12
N ALA A 384 -12.69 -3.71 34.37
CA ALA A 384 -13.55 -3.19 35.44
C ALA A 384 -13.04 -1.84 35.94
N THR A 385 -11.72 -1.72 36.10
CA THR A 385 -11.06 -0.52 36.61
C THR A 385 -10.61 0.44 35.51
N GLY A 386 -10.47 -0.06 34.27
CA GLY A 386 -9.93 0.71 33.14
C GLY A 386 -8.43 0.96 33.22
N LYS A 387 -7.72 0.28 34.13
CA LYS A 387 -6.29 0.53 34.37
C LYS A 387 -5.41 -0.53 33.70
N PRO A 388 -4.22 -0.16 33.20
CA PRO A 388 -3.25 -1.13 32.74
C PRO A 388 -2.81 -2.01 33.92
N LYS A 389 -2.92 -3.33 33.77
CA LYS A 389 -2.35 -4.31 34.71
C LYS A 389 -0.85 -4.39 34.54
N ARG A 390 -0.38 -4.43 33.28
CA ARG A 390 1.04 -4.48 32.89
C ARG A 390 1.27 -4.34 31.39
N ALA A 391 2.52 -4.14 31.01
CA ALA A 391 2.99 -4.38 29.64
C ALA A 391 3.14 -5.89 29.40
N ILE A 392 2.66 -6.37 28.25
CA ILE A 392 2.84 -7.74 27.74
C ILE A 392 4.14 -7.82 26.95
N THR A 393 4.46 -6.78 26.18
CA THR A 393 5.73 -6.63 25.47
C THR A 393 6.42 -5.34 25.90
N THR A 394 7.74 -5.32 25.87
CA THR A 394 8.59 -4.18 26.25
C THR A 394 9.83 -4.10 25.37
N GLY A 395 10.65 -3.06 25.54
CA GLY A 395 11.93 -2.91 24.86
C GLY A 395 11.84 -2.17 23.51
N GLU A 396 12.96 -2.15 22.79
CA GLU A 396 13.04 -1.59 21.44
C GLU A 396 12.34 -2.51 20.43
N GLY A 397 11.75 -1.90 19.40
CA GLY A 397 11.06 -2.59 18.32
C GLY A 397 9.54 -2.70 18.51
N ASN A 398 8.82 -2.44 17.42
CA ASN A 398 7.35 -2.42 17.40
C ASN A 398 6.78 -3.83 17.30
N VAL A 399 5.64 -4.04 17.95
CA VAL A 399 4.64 -5.02 17.53
C VAL A 399 3.90 -4.43 16.34
N THR A 400 3.82 -5.16 15.23
CA THR A 400 3.19 -4.67 13.99
C THR A 400 1.88 -5.38 13.70
N GLU A 401 1.74 -6.62 14.18
CA GLU A 401 0.54 -7.44 14.03
C GLU A 401 0.33 -8.38 15.24
N LEU A 402 -0.85 -8.38 15.83
CA LEU A 402 -1.31 -9.34 16.85
C LEU A 402 -2.10 -10.45 16.17
N LEU A 403 -1.43 -11.54 15.81
CA LEU A 403 -2.01 -12.63 15.04
C LEU A 403 -3.06 -13.43 15.82
N ARG A 404 -2.79 -13.70 17.10
CA ARG A 404 -3.67 -14.52 17.94
C ARG A 404 -3.45 -14.24 19.42
N VAL A 405 -4.54 -14.27 20.17
CA VAL A 405 -4.52 -14.40 21.64
C VAL A 405 -5.33 -15.62 22.01
N ASP A 406 -4.70 -16.58 22.70
CA ASP A 406 -5.39 -17.71 23.31
C ASP A 406 -5.66 -17.41 24.79
N PRO A 407 -6.92 -17.19 25.20
CA PRO A 407 -7.27 -16.91 26.59
C PRO A 407 -7.07 -18.11 27.52
N VAL A 408 -7.05 -19.35 27.00
CA VAL A 408 -6.93 -20.56 27.81
C VAL A 408 -5.48 -20.77 28.23
N THR A 409 -4.55 -20.76 27.26
CA THR A 409 -3.11 -20.86 27.54
C THR A 409 -2.47 -19.53 27.93
N ARG A 410 -3.24 -18.43 27.85
CA ARG A 410 -2.79 -17.05 28.10
C ARG A 410 -1.56 -16.69 27.26
N THR A 411 -1.55 -17.12 26.00
CA THR A 411 -0.45 -16.87 25.05
C THR A 411 -0.90 -15.93 23.95
N ALA A 412 -0.05 -14.98 23.58
CA ALA A 412 -0.20 -14.11 22.42
C ALA A 412 0.89 -14.41 21.40
N TRP A 413 0.52 -14.50 20.11
CA TRP A 413 1.42 -14.58 18.97
C TRP A 413 1.38 -13.25 18.24
N PHE A 414 2.54 -12.67 17.97
CA PHE A 414 2.65 -11.36 17.36
C PHE A 414 3.84 -11.27 16.41
N VAL A 415 3.70 -10.48 15.35
CA VAL A 415 4.80 -10.08 14.48
C VAL A 415 5.39 -8.78 15.03
N GLY A 416 6.72 -8.68 15.02
CA GLY A 416 7.42 -7.46 15.40
C GLY A 416 8.66 -7.20 14.57
N VAL A 417 9.12 -5.95 14.62
CA VAL A 417 10.29 -5.42 13.90
C VAL A 417 11.26 -4.76 14.87
N GLY A 418 12.56 -4.76 14.57
CA GLY A 418 13.58 -4.08 15.40
C GLY A 418 13.81 -4.68 16.79
N ARG A 419 13.31 -5.90 17.05
CA ARG A 419 13.41 -6.59 18.35
C ARG A 419 14.63 -7.50 18.47
N SER A 420 15.29 -7.79 17.34
CA SER A 420 16.49 -8.65 17.27
C SER A 420 17.73 -7.81 17.00
N ALA A 421 18.70 -7.87 17.90
CA ALA A 421 19.95 -7.13 17.75
C ALA A 421 20.75 -7.59 16.53
N GLY A 422 21.30 -6.65 15.77
CA GLY A 422 22.15 -6.94 14.60
C GLY A 422 21.38 -7.38 13.34
N VAL A 423 20.05 -7.35 13.36
CA VAL A 423 19.18 -7.60 12.20
C VAL A 423 18.66 -6.26 11.67
N ASP A 424 18.37 -6.18 10.36
CA ASP A 424 17.71 -4.99 9.78
C ASP A 424 16.44 -4.66 10.59
N PRO A 425 16.28 -3.42 11.10
CA PRO A 425 15.21 -3.07 12.02
C PRO A 425 13.82 -3.12 11.40
N TYR A 426 13.71 -3.30 10.07
CA TYR A 426 12.45 -3.45 9.35
C TYR A 426 12.08 -4.92 9.08
N TYR A 427 12.96 -5.88 9.41
CA TYR A 427 12.64 -7.29 9.23
C TYR A 427 11.56 -7.72 10.22
N GLN A 428 10.46 -8.18 9.66
CA GLN A 428 9.36 -8.76 10.42
C GLN A 428 9.74 -10.16 10.88
N GLN A 429 9.53 -10.43 12.17
CA GLN A 429 9.76 -11.73 12.78
C GLN A 429 8.57 -12.09 13.67
N LEU A 430 8.22 -13.38 13.73
CA LEU A 430 7.17 -13.92 14.57
C LEU A 430 7.68 -14.25 15.98
N TRP A 431 6.91 -13.83 16.98
CA TRP A 431 7.16 -14.06 18.39
C TRP A 431 5.92 -14.64 19.07
N LYS A 432 6.13 -15.25 20.24
CA LYS A 432 5.05 -15.51 21.20
C LYS A 432 5.42 -15.03 22.60
N VAL A 433 4.42 -14.70 23.40
CA VAL A 433 4.61 -14.23 24.80
C VAL A 433 3.40 -14.60 25.65
N SER A 434 3.60 -14.80 26.96
CA SER A 434 2.49 -14.97 27.89
C SER A 434 1.87 -13.62 28.27
N LEU A 435 0.54 -13.58 28.37
CA LEU A 435 -0.18 -12.41 28.92
C LEU A 435 0.16 -12.16 30.39
N ASP A 436 0.61 -13.19 31.11
CA ASP A 436 1.04 -13.11 32.50
C ASP A 436 2.53 -12.75 32.64
N GLY A 437 3.20 -12.50 31.51
CA GLY A 437 4.58 -12.01 31.40
C GLY A 437 5.64 -13.08 31.26
N GLY A 438 6.89 -12.60 31.25
CA GLY A 438 8.04 -13.35 30.83
C GLY A 438 8.60 -12.78 29.53
N GLU A 439 9.74 -13.32 29.11
CA GLU A 439 10.40 -12.88 27.89
C GLU A 439 9.67 -13.43 26.64
N PRO A 440 9.46 -12.61 25.60
CA PRO A 440 9.01 -13.09 24.31
C PRO A 440 9.96 -14.15 23.72
N VAL A 441 9.39 -15.16 23.08
CA VAL A 441 10.14 -16.24 22.42
C VAL A 441 10.07 -16.01 20.90
N LEU A 442 11.24 -15.89 20.26
CA LEU A 442 11.37 -15.79 18.81
C LEU A 442 11.07 -17.14 18.15
N LEU A 443 10.14 -17.17 17.19
CA LEU A 443 9.73 -18.38 16.47
C LEU A 443 10.31 -18.46 15.05
N THR A 444 10.97 -17.39 14.58
CA THR A 444 11.54 -17.24 13.23
C THR A 444 12.96 -16.67 13.33
N PRO A 445 13.95 -17.50 13.66
CA PRO A 445 15.29 -17.03 14.02
C PRO A 445 16.17 -16.60 12.86
N GLU A 446 15.78 -16.88 11.61
CA GLU A 446 16.56 -16.48 10.44
C GLU A 446 16.65 -14.94 10.36
N PRO A 447 17.84 -14.36 10.06
CA PRO A 447 18.01 -12.91 9.97
C PRO A 447 17.49 -12.39 8.61
N ALA A 448 16.18 -12.52 8.41
CA ALA A 448 15.47 -12.21 7.18
C ALA A 448 14.11 -11.55 7.49
N ASN A 449 13.45 -11.02 6.48
CA ASN A 449 12.06 -10.59 6.60
C ASN A 449 11.13 -11.80 6.43
N HIS A 450 10.23 -12.01 7.38
CA HIS A 450 9.28 -13.14 7.39
C HIS A 450 7.86 -12.68 7.05
N SER A 451 7.15 -13.50 6.27
CA SER A 451 5.71 -13.41 6.03
C SER A 451 5.04 -14.65 6.62
N ILE A 452 4.03 -14.42 7.47
CA ILE A 452 3.46 -15.45 8.34
C ILE A 452 2.00 -15.71 7.96
N ALA A 453 1.65 -16.98 7.75
CA ALA A 453 0.27 -17.43 7.69
C ALA A 453 0.02 -18.41 8.85
N LEU A 454 -0.59 -17.93 9.94
CA LEU A 454 -0.92 -18.73 11.12
C LEU A 454 -2.15 -19.61 10.87
N SER A 455 -2.13 -20.86 11.34
CA SER A 455 -3.27 -21.77 11.22
C SER A 455 -4.47 -21.29 12.05
N PRO A 456 -5.72 -21.58 11.64
CA PRO A 456 -6.92 -21.14 12.36
C PRO A 456 -6.99 -21.57 13.84
N ASP A 457 -6.37 -22.71 14.18
CA ASP A 457 -6.27 -23.22 15.56
C ASP A 457 -5.04 -22.68 16.31
N GLY A 458 -4.11 -22.02 15.62
CA GLY A 458 -2.88 -21.47 16.18
C GLY A 458 -1.80 -22.52 16.48
N ALA A 459 -1.92 -23.75 15.99
CA ALA A 459 -0.96 -24.82 16.27
C ALA A 459 0.28 -24.77 15.34
N ARG A 460 0.15 -24.24 14.13
CA ARG A 460 1.19 -24.21 13.11
C ARG A 460 1.16 -22.90 12.34
N PHE A 461 2.24 -22.59 11.65
CA PHE A 461 2.26 -21.48 10.70
C PHE A 461 3.10 -21.81 9.48
N VAL A 462 2.74 -21.21 8.35
CA VAL A 462 3.61 -21.16 7.18
C VAL A 462 4.44 -19.89 7.28
N ASP A 463 5.75 -20.06 7.17
CA ASP A 463 6.77 -19.02 7.22
C ASP A 463 7.42 -18.91 5.85
N THR A 464 7.27 -17.76 5.18
CA THR A 464 8.05 -17.44 3.98
C THR A 464 9.02 -16.33 4.32
N TYR A 465 10.31 -16.64 4.32
CA TYR A 465 11.35 -15.68 4.66
C TYR A 465 12.27 -15.39 3.48
N SER A 466 12.69 -14.13 3.36
CA SER A 466 13.61 -13.66 2.32
C SER A 466 14.26 -12.34 2.73
N THR A 467 15.24 -11.89 1.95
CA THR A 467 15.70 -10.49 2.00
C THR A 467 15.55 -9.87 0.62
N SER A 468 15.79 -8.57 0.47
CA SER A 468 15.80 -7.92 -0.85
C SER A 468 16.81 -8.52 -1.84
N VAL A 469 17.75 -9.36 -1.38
CA VAL A 469 18.77 -10.02 -2.22
C VAL A 469 18.77 -11.54 -2.14
N THR A 470 18.13 -12.13 -1.13
CA THR A 470 18.07 -13.59 -0.92
C THR A 470 16.67 -14.10 -1.28
N PRO A 471 16.54 -15.01 -2.26
CA PRO A 471 15.25 -15.56 -2.68
C PRO A 471 14.48 -16.24 -1.54
N PRO A 472 13.13 -16.33 -1.65
CA PRO A 472 12.32 -16.85 -0.56
C PRO A 472 12.48 -18.35 -0.33
N VAL A 473 12.43 -18.72 0.95
CA VAL A 473 12.28 -20.08 1.43
C VAL A 473 10.97 -20.16 2.20
N THR A 474 10.15 -21.19 1.92
CA THR A 474 8.87 -21.39 2.60
C THR A 474 8.90 -22.68 3.42
N LEU A 475 8.54 -22.56 4.70
CA LEU A 475 8.56 -23.62 5.68
C LEU A 475 7.20 -23.73 6.39
N LEU A 476 6.82 -24.95 6.76
CA LEU A 476 5.79 -25.19 7.76
C LEU A 476 6.46 -25.34 9.13
N ARG A 477 6.02 -24.56 10.12
CA ARG A 477 6.59 -24.54 11.48
C ARG A 477 5.53 -24.80 12.54
N ASP A 478 6.01 -25.29 13.68
CA ASP A 478 5.23 -25.43 14.91
C ASP A 478 5.10 -24.07 15.61
N ALA A 479 3.88 -23.63 15.95
CA ALA A 479 3.67 -22.33 16.60
C ALA A 479 4.04 -22.34 18.09
N GLY A 480 4.31 -23.51 18.67
CA GLY A 480 4.72 -23.68 20.05
C GLY A 480 6.20 -23.36 20.28
N ASP A 481 7.09 -23.69 19.35
CA ASP A 481 8.54 -23.49 19.53
C ASP A 481 9.28 -23.00 18.27
N GLY A 482 8.58 -22.84 17.14
CA GLY A 482 9.15 -22.35 15.89
C GLY A 482 9.92 -23.42 15.11
N ARG A 483 9.97 -24.68 15.58
CA ARG A 483 10.71 -25.74 14.90
C ARG A 483 10.09 -26.01 13.53
N THR A 484 10.94 -26.26 12.54
CA THR A 484 10.51 -26.67 11.20
C THR A 484 9.86 -28.04 11.27
N VAL A 485 8.60 -28.12 10.81
CA VAL A 485 7.85 -29.36 10.63
C VAL A 485 8.08 -29.93 9.24
N SER A 486 8.09 -29.07 8.22
CA SER A 486 8.36 -29.46 6.83
C SER A 486 8.94 -28.29 6.04
N ALA A 487 9.89 -28.57 5.14
CA ALA A 487 10.24 -27.65 4.07
C ALA A 487 9.14 -27.72 2.98
N MET A 488 8.63 -26.57 2.54
CA MET A 488 7.60 -26.51 1.49
C MET A 488 8.21 -26.16 0.14
N ALA A 489 9.06 -25.13 0.09
CA ALA A 489 9.72 -24.71 -1.14
C ALA A 489 10.99 -23.90 -0.86
N THR A 490 11.89 -23.87 -1.84
CA THR A 490 13.01 -22.94 -1.93
C THR A 490 12.98 -22.35 -3.34
N ALA A 491 12.94 -21.03 -3.44
CA ALA A 491 12.87 -20.38 -4.74
C ALA A 491 14.15 -20.57 -5.55
N ASP A 492 13.99 -20.78 -6.86
CA ASP A 492 15.06 -20.85 -7.84
C ASP A 492 15.02 -19.60 -8.73
N ILE A 493 16.14 -18.87 -8.74
CA ILE A 493 16.31 -17.63 -9.52
C ILE A 493 17.20 -17.84 -10.76
N THR A 494 17.38 -19.07 -11.22
CA THR A 494 18.20 -19.38 -12.41
C THR A 494 17.69 -18.64 -13.65
N ARG A 495 16.38 -18.65 -13.90
CA ARG A 495 15.78 -17.90 -15.03
C ARG A 495 15.93 -16.39 -14.87
N LEU A 496 15.76 -15.88 -13.65
CA LEU A 496 15.93 -14.46 -13.34
C LEU A 496 17.38 -14.00 -13.59
N LYS A 497 18.37 -14.76 -13.10
CA LYS A 497 19.80 -14.49 -13.35
C LYS A 497 20.14 -14.57 -14.85
N ALA A 498 19.59 -15.54 -15.57
CA ALA A 498 19.77 -15.65 -17.02
C ALA A 498 19.18 -14.46 -17.79
N ALA A 499 18.19 -13.76 -17.23
CA ALA A 499 17.65 -12.52 -17.78
C ALA A 499 18.52 -11.27 -17.51
N GLY A 500 19.65 -11.42 -16.81
CA GLY A 500 20.60 -10.34 -16.52
C GLY A 500 20.35 -9.64 -15.19
N TRP A 501 19.54 -10.22 -14.31
CA TRP A 501 19.29 -9.64 -12.99
C TRP A 501 20.54 -9.66 -12.11
N VAL A 502 20.78 -8.53 -11.45
CA VAL A 502 21.76 -8.37 -10.39
C VAL A 502 21.04 -7.93 -9.11
N PRO A 503 21.49 -8.38 -7.93
CA PRO A 503 20.87 -7.97 -6.67
C PRO A 503 21.07 -6.47 -6.42
N PRO A 504 20.07 -5.76 -5.86
CA PRO A 504 20.29 -4.44 -5.31
C PRO A 504 21.30 -4.50 -4.15
N GLU A 505 21.94 -3.38 -3.85
CA GLU A 505 22.83 -3.24 -2.70
C GLU A 505 22.04 -2.64 -1.53
N PRO A 506 21.84 -3.38 -0.42
CA PRO A 506 21.35 -2.77 0.81
C PRO A 506 22.35 -1.73 1.31
N ILE A 507 21.84 -0.53 1.60
CA ILE A 507 22.67 0.59 2.05
C ILE A 507 22.15 1.16 3.36
N THR A 508 23.06 1.78 4.10
CA THR A 508 22.73 2.66 5.21
C THR A 508 23.34 4.04 5.01
N VAL A 509 22.65 5.08 5.44
CA VAL A 509 23.12 6.47 5.47
C VAL A 509 22.79 7.11 6.82
N LYS A 510 23.40 8.24 7.14
CA LYS A 510 22.95 9.11 8.22
C LYS A 510 21.84 10.04 7.74
N ALA A 511 20.84 10.18 8.59
CA ALA A 511 19.76 11.16 8.43
C ALA A 511 20.31 12.59 8.55
N ARG A 512 19.44 13.57 8.31
CA ARG A 512 19.75 15.01 8.40
C ARG A 512 20.35 15.44 9.75
N ASP A 513 20.11 14.69 10.82
CA ASP A 513 20.61 14.94 12.18
C ASP A 513 22.07 14.48 12.38
N GLY A 514 22.66 13.79 11.40
CA GLY A 514 24.00 13.22 11.44
C GLY A 514 24.15 12.01 12.39
N LYS A 515 23.06 11.52 12.99
CA LYS A 515 23.07 10.48 14.03
C LYS A 515 22.25 9.27 13.63
N THR A 516 21.00 9.49 13.24
CA THR A 516 20.03 8.43 12.95
C THR A 516 20.45 7.66 11.71
N THR A 517 20.50 6.34 11.81
CA THR A 517 20.79 5.47 10.65
C THR A 517 19.50 5.20 9.88
N LEU A 518 19.51 5.55 8.59
CA LEU A 518 18.45 5.25 7.63
C LEU A 518 18.86 4.07 6.76
N TYR A 519 17.87 3.32 6.30
CA TYR A 519 18.03 2.10 5.52
C TYR A 519 17.46 2.30 4.12
N GLY A 520 18.10 1.71 3.12
CA GLY A 520 17.71 1.88 1.75
C GLY A 520 18.24 0.77 0.84
N LEU A 521 17.90 0.89 -0.45
CA LEU A 521 18.45 0.08 -1.52
C LEU A 521 19.09 0.97 -2.57
N MET A 522 20.21 0.51 -3.12
CA MET A 522 20.89 1.12 -4.26
C MET A 522 20.93 0.12 -5.41
N PHE A 523 20.48 0.56 -6.58
CA PHE A 523 20.43 -0.23 -7.81
C PHE A 523 21.51 0.28 -8.77
N LYS A 524 22.27 -0.66 -9.32
CA LYS A 524 23.36 -0.40 -10.27
C LYS A 524 23.03 -1.06 -11.60
N PRO A 525 23.52 -0.51 -12.73
CA PRO A 525 23.43 -1.19 -14.01
C PRO A 525 24.07 -2.59 -13.92
N SER A 526 23.50 -3.58 -14.60
CA SER A 526 24.09 -4.93 -14.69
C SER A 526 25.51 -4.94 -15.28
N ASN A 527 25.85 -3.91 -16.06
CA ASN A 527 27.17 -3.66 -16.64
C ASN A 527 27.95 -2.52 -15.93
N PHE A 528 27.72 -2.34 -14.62
CA PHE A 528 28.36 -1.30 -13.82
C PHE A 528 29.89 -1.30 -13.92
N ASP A 529 30.46 -0.11 -14.08
CA ASP A 529 31.90 0.14 -14.15
C ASP A 529 32.26 1.24 -13.14
N PRO A 530 32.99 0.92 -12.06
CA PRO A 530 33.32 1.89 -11.00
C PRO A 530 34.28 2.99 -11.47
N THR A 531 34.85 2.91 -12.68
CA THR A 531 35.71 3.96 -13.26
C THR A 531 34.90 5.05 -13.96
N ARG A 532 33.60 4.85 -14.16
CA ARG A 532 32.67 5.81 -14.77
C ARG A 532 31.93 6.61 -13.69
N THR A 533 31.36 7.74 -14.08
CA THR A 533 30.51 8.58 -13.23
C THR A 533 29.08 8.57 -13.74
N TYR A 534 28.13 8.32 -12.84
CA TYR A 534 26.72 8.08 -13.14
C TYR A 534 25.81 9.13 -12.52
N PRO A 535 24.82 9.67 -13.27
CA PRO A 535 23.73 10.42 -12.67
C PRO A 535 22.94 9.54 -11.70
N VAL A 536 22.37 10.16 -10.67
CA VAL A 536 21.58 9.46 -9.64
C VAL A 536 20.11 9.84 -9.73
N ILE A 537 19.23 8.85 -9.59
CA ILE A 537 17.78 9.03 -9.46
C ILE A 537 17.37 8.59 -8.06
N ASP A 538 16.75 9.52 -7.33
CA ASP A 538 16.09 9.25 -6.06
C ASP A 538 14.65 8.78 -6.32
N TYR A 539 14.33 7.53 -6.00
CA TYR A 539 12.96 7.06 -5.93
C TYR A 539 12.42 7.36 -4.52
N VAL A 540 11.46 8.27 -4.43
CA VAL A 540 10.91 8.75 -3.16
C VAL A 540 9.46 8.32 -2.97
N TYR A 541 9.15 7.82 -1.78
CA TYR A 541 7.79 7.76 -1.26
C TYR A 541 7.80 8.05 0.24
N PRO A 542 7.31 9.22 0.68
CA PRO A 542 7.44 9.66 2.08
C PRO A 542 6.22 9.30 2.94
N GLY A 543 5.29 8.50 2.43
CA GLY A 543 3.98 8.33 3.05
C GLY A 543 4.07 7.72 4.46
N PRO A 544 3.31 8.22 5.44
CA PRO A 544 3.39 7.76 6.82
C PRO A 544 2.92 6.31 7.00
N GLN A 545 2.32 5.67 5.99
CA GLN A 545 1.93 4.26 6.03
C GLN A 545 2.98 3.31 5.43
N THR A 546 4.00 3.81 4.72
CA THR A 546 5.03 2.97 4.08
C THR A 546 6.33 3.74 3.79
N GLY A 547 7.16 3.28 2.86
CA GLY A 547 8.43 3.94 2.53
C GLY A 547 8.93 3.63 1.12
N SER A 548 9.96 4.35 0.71
CA SER A 548 10.60 4.29 -0.61
C SER A 548 11.11 2.90 -1.00
N VAL A 549 11.49 2.05 -0.05
CA VAL A 549 12.10 0.75 -0.40
C VAL A 549 11.09 -0.29 -0.92
N ARG A 550 9.79 -0.08 -0.68
CA ARG A 550 8.68 -0.98 -1.09
C ARG A 550 8.79 -2.40 -0.48
N GLY A 551 9.06 -2.47 0.83
CA GLY A 551 9.14 -3.73 1.60
C GLY A 551 10.56 -4.33 1.67
N ARG A 552 10.74 -5.34 2.53
CA ARG A 552 12.06 -5.96 2.80
C ARG A 552 12.22 -7.40 2.29
N SER A 553 11.16 -7.97 1.73
CA SER A 553 11.19 -9.27 1.04
C SER A 553 11.82 -9.17 -0.35
N PHE A 554 12.16 -10.32 -0.94
CA PHE A 554 12.72 -10.42 -2.28
C PHE A 554 11.74 -9.91 -3.35
N LEU A 555 12.16 -8.90 -4.11
CA LEU A 555 11.44 -8.40 -5.28
C LEU A 555 12.42 -8.31 -6.46
N ALA A 556 12.09 -8.95 -7.58
CA ALA A 556 13.00 -9.00 -8.71
C ALA A 556 13.21 -7.63 -9.37
N GLY A 557 12.15 -6.82 -9.53
CA GLY A 557 12.22 -5.53 -10.22
C GLY A 557 12.18 -4.28 -9.32
N HIS A 558 11.72 -4.39 -8.07
CA HIS A 558 11.44 -3.26 -7.16
C HIS A 558 10.73 -2.09 -7.88
N GLY A 559 9.58 -2.37 -8.50
CA GLY A 559 8.96 -1.45 -9.46
C GLY A 559 9.73 -1.48 -10.78
N ASP A 560 10.32 -0.36 -11.17
CA ASP A 560 11.25 -0.22 -12.29
C ASP A 560 12.60 0.38 -11.86
N ASN A 561 12.95 0.33 -10.56
CA ASN A 561 14.22 0.85 -10.06
C ASN A 561 15.43 0.17 -10.74
N GLN A 562 15.39 -1.15 -10.90
CA GLN A 562 16.46 -1.86 -11.66
C GLN A 562 16.43 -1.47 -13.14
N SER A 563 15.25 -1.28 -13.74
CA SER A 563 15.12 -0.87 -15.15
C SER A 563 15.73 0.51 -15.40
N LEU A 564 15.48 1.48 -14.53
CA LEU A 564 16.14 2.78 -14.57
C LEU A 564 17.66 2.62 -14.43
N ALA A 565 18.14 1.75 -13.53
CA ALA A 565 19.57 1.50 -13.42
C ALA A 565 20.18 0.96 -14.73
N GLU A 566 19.49 0.05 -15.44
CA GLU A 566 19.93 -0.46 -16.75
C GLU A 566 20.06 0.63 -17.83
N LEU A 567 19.39 1.77 -17.69
CA LEU A 567 19.49 2.91 -18.61
C LEU A 567 20.69 3.83 -18.31
N GLY A 568 21.55 3.45 -17.36
CA GLY A 568 22.79 4.17 -17.05
C GLY A 568 22.67 5.13 -15.86
N PHE A 569 21.74 4.87 -14.95
CA PHE A 569 21.58 5.63 -13.71
C PHE A 569 22.01 4.80 -12.49
N ILE A 570 22.40 5.47 -11.41
CA ILE A 570 22.31 4.88 -10.08
C ILE A 570 20.93 5.22 -9.55
N VAL A 571 20.19 4.24 -9.04
CA VAL A 571 18.88 4.49 -8.43
C VAL A 571 18.98 4.22 -6.94
N VAL A 572 18.47 5.14 -6.13
CA VAL A 572 18.49 5.05 -4.67
C VAL A 572 17.06 5.15 -4.16
N ALA A 573 16.73 4.33 -3.16
CA ALA A 573 15.50 4.44 -2.40
C ALA A 573 15.85 4.38 -0.90
N ILE A 574 15.53 5.43 -0.15
CA ILE A 574 15.83 5.53 1.29
C ILE A 574 14.52 5.74 2.06
N ASP A 575 14.32 4.95 3.12
CA ASP A 575 13.26 5.17 4.09
C ASP A 575 13.73 6.21 5.12
N GLY A 576 13.31 7.47 4.91
CA GLY A 576 13.67 8.61 5.76
C GLY A 576 12.87 8.68 7.06
N MET A 577 13.25 9.61 7.95
CA MET A 577 12.52 9.84 9.19
C MET A 577 11.09 10.30 8.89
N GLY A 578 10.14 9.75 9.64
CA GLY A 578 8.70 9.94 9.46
C GLY A 578 8.02 8.89 8.57
N THR A 579 8.78 7.91 8.05
CA THR A 579 8.21 6.64 7.57
C THR A 579 7.92 5.71 8.76
N PRO A 580 7.00 4.71 8.65
CA PRO A 580 6.59 3.86 9.75
C PRO A 580 7.62 2.75 10.07
N TRP A 581 7.21 1.77 10.88
CA TRP A 581 7.99 0.56 11.26
C TRP A 581 9.21 0.82 12.15
N ARG A 582 9.34 2.05 12.66
CA ARG A 582 10.35 2.47 13.62
C ARG A 582 9.65 3.10 14.83
N SER A 583 10.42 3.61 15.78
CA SER A 583 9.84 4.21 16.99
C SER A 583 8.89 5.36 16.65
N LYS A 584 7.97 5.68 17.57
CA LYS A 584 7.02 6.78 17.43
C LYS A 584 7.71 8.10 17.14
N THR A 585 8.81 8.41 17.83
CA THR A 585 9.59 9.62 17.57
C THR A 585 10.16 9.65 16.15
N PHE A 586 10.59 8.49 15.61
CA PHE A 586 11.01 8.41 14.22
C PHE A 586 9.83 8.65 13.28
N HIS A 587 8.69 8.00 13.50
CA HIS A 587 7.49 8.08 12.65
C HIS A 587 6.78 9.45 12.71
N ASP A 588 6.82 10.12 13.86
CA ASP A 588 6.21 11.43 14.08
C ASP A 588 7.12 12.61 13.66
N THR A 589 8.30 12.34 13.09
CA THR A 589 9.35 13.38 12.86
C THR A 589 8.82 14.61 12.10
N TRP A 590 7.95 14.41 11.12
CA TRP A 590 7.36 15.50 10.35
C TRP A 590 5.86 15.70 10.61
N TYR A 591 5.28 15.11 11.67
CA TYR A 591 3.86 15.29 11.99
C TYR A 591 3.47 16.78 11.97
N ALA A 592 2.38 17.09 11.24
CA ALA A 592 1.91 18.45 10.97
C ALA A 592 2.85 19.37 10.17
N ASP A 593 3.90 18.81 9.55
CA ASP A 593 4.82 19.45 8.60
C ASP A 593 5.16 18.51 7.43
N MET A 594 4.13 18.08 6.69
CA MET A 594 4.26 17.33 5.43
C MET A 594 5.06 18.06 4.35
N GLY A 595 5.37 19.34 4.51
CA GLY A 595 6.34 20.03 3.65
C GLY A 595 7.74 19.39 3.70
N ASP A 596 8.04 18.68 4.80
CA ASP A 596 9.26 17.92 4.99
C ASP A 596 9.41 16.75 4.02
N ASN A 597 8.39 15.87 3.96
CA ASN A 597 8.30 14.70 3.08
C ASN A 597 9.59 13.85 3.02
N THR A 598 10.32 13.72 4.13
CA THR A 598 11.63 13.05 4.21
C THR A 598 12.75 13.70 3.38
N LEU A 599 12.48 14.80 2.65
CA LEU A 599 13.40 15.39 1.67
C LEU A 599 14.76 15.80 2.26
N PRO A 600 14.85 16.39 3.48
CA PRO A 600 16.16 16.68 4.05
C PRO A 600 17.00 15.42 4.31
N ASP A 601 16.36 14.28 4.60
CA ASP A 601 17.06 12.99 4.74
C ASP A 601 17.52 12.44 3.39
N GLN A 602 16.72 12.57 2.34
CA GLN A 602 17.12 12.17 0.99
C GLN A 602 18.38 12.94 0.55
N VAL A 603 18.38 14.26 0.74
CA VAL A 603 19.54 15.11 0.41
C VAL A 603 20.78 14.74 1.24
N ALA A 604 20.61 14.51 2.54
CA ALA A 604 21.73 14.11 3.41
C ALA A 604 22.29 12.74 3.00
N GLY A 605 21.42 11.77 2.76
CA GLY A 605 21.78 10.41 2.37
C GLY A 605 22.51 10.35 1.03
N LEU A 606 22.02 11.06 0.02
CA LEU A 606 22.68 11.14 -1.29
C LEU A 606 24.05 11.83 -1.21
N LYS A 607 24.19 12.89 -0.41
CA LYS A 607 25.49 13.54 -0.16
C LYS A 607 26.48 12.59 0.50
N GLU A 608 26.04 11.79 1.48
CA GLU A 608 26.89 10.77 2.10
C GLU A 608 27.29 9.68 1.10
N LEU A 609 26.35 9.20 0.27
CA LEU A 609 26.64 8.23 -0.79
C LEU A 609 27.66 8.78 -1.79
N GLY A 610 27.51 10.01 -2.28
CA GLY A 610 28.47 10.63 -3.20
C GLY A 610 29.86 10.85 -2.58
N ARG A 611 29.96 11.00 -1.26
CA ARG A 611 31.27 11.00 -0.57
C ARG A 611 31.90 9.61 -0.49
N ARG A 612 31.10 8.56 -0.33
CA ARG A 612 31.57 7.16 -0.26
C ARG A 612 31.91 6.59 -1.63
N TYR A 613 31.20 7.04 -2.66
CA TYR A 613 31.23 6.48 -4.00
C TYR A 613 31.52 7.57 -5.03
N PRO A 614 32.78 7.72 -5.49
CA PRO A 614 33.15 8.81 -6.42
C PRO A 614 32.52 8.68 -7.81
N TRP A 615 31.92 7.52 -8.12
CA TRP A 615 31.16 7.28 -9.33
C TRP A 615 29.70 7.78 -9.26
N ILE A 616 29.23 8.31 -8.12
CA ILE A 616 27.94 9.00 -8.01
C ILE A 616 28.11 10.48 -8.34
N ASP A 617 27.35 10.96 -9.32
CA ASP A 617 27.35 12.35 -9.77
C ASP A 617 26.29 13.19 -9.04
N LEU A 618 26.72 13.99 -8.07
CA LEU A 618 25.82 14.88 -7.32
C LEU A 618 25.49 16.19 -8.07
N ASP A 619 26.08 16.44 -9.24
CA ASP A 619 25.67 17.54 -10.12
C ASP A 619 24.50 17.12 -11.04
N ARG A 620 24.23 15.81 -11.15
CA ARG A 620 23.12 15.23 -11.94
C ARG A 620 22.23 14.33 -11.07
N VAL A 621 21.47 14.97 -10.18
CA VAL A 621 20.48 14.32 -9.31
C VAL A 621 19.07 14.52 -9.87
N GLY A 622 18.39 13.42 -10.17
CA GLY A 622 16.96 13.39 -10.47
C GLY A 622 16.15 12.80 -9.32
N ILE A 623 14.84 13.01 -9.34
CA ILE A 623 13.91 12.45 -8.35
C ILE A 623 12.58 12.06 -8.99
N TRP A 624 11.97 10.97 -8.55
CA TRP A 624 10.60 10.66 -8.96
C TRP A 624 9.83 9.92 -7.89
N GLY A 625 8.51 10.04 -7.97
CA GLY A 625 7.59 9.30 -7.11
C GLY A 625 6.15 9.40 -7.60
N HIS A 626 5.31 8.53 -7.04
CA HIS A 626 3.89 8.44 -7.32
C HIS A 626 3.06 8.75 -6.07
N SER A 627 1.90 9.39 -6.21
CA SER A 627 1.03 9.76 -5.09
C SER A 627 1.76 10.69 -4.10
N GLY A 628 1.91 10.33 -2.83
CA GLY A 628 2.78 11.04 -1.87
C GLY A 628 4.20 11.28 -2.39
N GLY A 629 4.74 10.38 -3.23
CA GLY A 629 6.01 10.57 -3.93
C GLY A 629 5.97 11.63 -5.03
N GLY A 630 4.82 11.85 -5.67
CA GLY A 630 4.59 12.97 -6.59
C GLY A 630 4.61 14.32 -5.86
N ASN A 631 3.98 14.38 -4.68
CA ASN A 631 4.10 15.53 -3.79
C ASN A 631 5.57 15.79 -3.40
N ALA A 632 6.27 14.77 -2.92
CA ALA A 632 7.68 14.88 -2.52
C ALA A 632 8.60 15.29 -3.67
N SER A 633 8.49 14.66 -4.84
CA SER A 633 9.35 14.97 -6.00
C SER A 633 9.14 16.39 -6.52
N THR A 634 7.91 16.90 -6.52
CA THR A 634 7.65 18.32 -6.81
C THR A 634 8.21 19.21 -5.69
N GLY A 635 7.96 18.87 -4.41
CA GLY A 635 8.50 19.60 -3.27
C GLY A 635 10.03 19.69 -3.27
N ALA A 636 10.70 18.63 -3.70
CA ALA A 636 12.16 18.58 -3.86
C ALA A 636 12.66 19.62 -4.86
N MET A 637 11.99 19.75 -6.02
CA MET A 637 12.34 20.74 -7.04
C MET A 637 12.10 22.19 -6.59
N LEU A 638 11.20 22.41 -5.64
CA LEU A 638 10.83 23.74 -5.16
C LEU A 638 11.59 24.16 -3.89
N ARG A 639 11.91 23.21 -3.00
CA ARG A 639 12.62 23.48 -1.74
C ARG A 639 14.13 23.25 -1.83
N TYR A 640 14.57 22.35 -2.71
CA TYR A 640 15.97 22.05 -2.98
C TYR A 640 16.33 22.25 -4.46
N PRO A 641 15.98 23.40 -5.07
CA PRO A 641 16.10 23.62 -6.51
C PRO A 641 17.54 23.62 -7.03
N ASP A 642 18.52 23.80 -6.15
CA ASP A 642 19.95 23.75 -6.48
C ASP A 642 20.52 22.33 -6.41
N PHE A 643 19.83 21.39 -5.76
CA PHE A 643 20.28 20.00 -5.63
C PHE A 643 19.64 19.12 -6.71
N PHE A 644 18.30 19.11 -6.79
CA PHE A 644 17.58 18.29 -7.78
C PHE A 644 17.43 19.02 -9.11
N LYS A 645 17.74 18.32 -10.21
CA LYS A 645 17.81 18.90 -11.57
C LYS A 645 16.61 18.53 -12.43
N VAL A 646 16.10 17.32 -12.27
CA VAL A 646 15.01 16.75 -13.08
C VAL A 646 14.07 15.98 -12.18
N ALA A 647 12.77 16.25 -12.24
CA ALA A 647 11.76 15.48 -11.54
C ALA A 647 10.67 14.93 -12.45
N TRP A 648 10.19 13.73 -12.09
CA TRP A 648 9.01 13.11 -12.65
C TRP A 648 7.98 12.87 -11.53
N SER A 649 6.92 13.68 -11.51
CA SER A 649 5.94 13.73 -10.42
C SER A 649 4.61 13.14 -10.87
N GLU A 650 4.24 11.98 -10.34
CA GLU A 650 3.01 11.27 -10.68
C GLU A 650 1.94 11.41 -9.60
N SER A 651 0.74 11.85 -9.99
CA SER A 651 -0.47 11.88 -9.16
C SER A 651 -0.27 12.50 -7.76
N GLY A 652 0.45 13.62 -7.67
CA GLY A 652 0.84 14.23 -6.39
C GLY A 652 -0.31 14.89 -5.64
N ASN A 653 -0.48 14.56 -4.35
CA ASN A 653 -1.34 15.30 -3.42
C ASN A 653 -0.68 16.62 -3.01
N HIS A 654 -0.53 17.54 -3.97
CA HIS A 654 0.28 18.75 -3.83
C HIS A 654 -0.22 19.77 -2.79
N ASP A 655 -1.46 19.62 -2.31
CA ASP A 655 -2.07 20.37 -1.22
C ASP A 655 -3.09 19.49 -0.50
N ASN A 656 -2.79 19.13 0.75
CA ASN A 656 -3.60 18.19 1.52
C ASN A 656 -4.92 18.78 2.04
N ARG A 657 -5.17 20.09 1.83
CA ARG A 657 -6.52 20.66 2.03
C ARG A 657 -7.53 20.11 1.04
N GLY A 658 -7.07 19.67 -0.13
CA GLY A 658 -7.91 19.03 -1.15
C GLY A 658 -7.84 17.50 -1.13
N TYR A 659 -7.31 16.90 -0.05
CA TYR A 659 -7.26 15.46 0.15
C TYR A 659 -8.28 15.04 1.22
N GLU A 660 -8.52 13.74 1.37
CA GLU A 660 -9.55 13.25 2.28
C GLU A 660 -9.23 13.61 3.74
N ASP A 661 -10.28 13.90 4.51
CA ASP A 661 -10.16 14.41 5.85
C ASP A 661 -9.50 13.43 6.83
N ASP A 662 -9.81 12.14 6.79
CA ASP A 662 -9.26 11.14 7.72
C ASP A 662 -7.74 11.11 7.64
N TRP A 663 -7.22 10.84 6.44
CA TRP A 663 -5.79 10.77 6.20
C TRP A 663 -5.10 12.11 6.47
N ALA A 664 -5.62 13.20 5.89
CA ALA A 664 -4.96 14.50 6.00
C ALA A 664 -4.95 15.00 7.43
N GLU A 665 -6.04 14.90 8.18
CA GLU A 665 -6.13 15.40 9.54
C GLU A 665 -5.36 14.53 10.55
N LYS A 666 -5.22 13.22 10.26
CA LYS A 666 -4.38 12.32 11.06
C LYS A 666 -2.90 12.70 11.01
N TYR A 667 -2.33 12.97 9.82
CA TYR A 667 -0.88 13.16 9.66
C TYR A 667 -0.44 14.63 9.52
N HIS A 668 -1.28 15.45 8.89
CA HIS A 668 -1.05 16.90 8.71
C HIS A 668 -1.59 17.72 9.89
N GLY A 669 -2.43 17.12 10.73
CA GLY A 669 -3.03 17.75 11.89
C GLY A 669 -4.27 18.58 11.55
N GLU A 670 -4.74 19.37 12.51
CA GLU A 670 -5.90 20.24 12.32
C GLU A 670 -5.58 21.39 11.34
N HIS A 671 -6.51 21.69 10.43
CA HIS A 671 -6.43 22.87 9.56
C HIS A 671 -6.79 24.13 10.34
N ILE A 672 -5.77 24.90 10.71
CA ILE A 672 -5.90 26.12 11.50
C ILE A 672 -5.72 27.33 10.58
N VAL A 673 -6.78 28.14 10.48
CA VAL A 673 -6.75 29.42 9.76
C VAL A 673 -6.52 30.56 10.74
N ASN A 674 -5.44 31.30 10.51
CA ASN A 674 -5.07 32.49 11.28
C ASN A 674 -5.99 33.68 10.95
N LYS A 675 -5.98 34.70 11.82
CA LYS A 675 -6.80 35.91 11.64
C LYS A 675 -6.50 36.70 10.36
N ASP A 676 -5.29 36.56 9.82
CA ASP A 676 -4.87 37.20 8.57
C ASP A 676 -5.23 36.38 7.32
N GLY A 677 -5.91 35.24 7.49
CA GLY A 677 -6.32 34.34 6.42
C GLY A 677 -5.27 33.31 6.01
N THR A 678 -4.05 33.37 6.56
CA THR A 678 -3.04 32.32 6.36
C THR A 678 -3.41 31.05 7.12
N SER A 679 -2.87 29.91 6.70
CA SER A 679 -3.06 28.63 7.40
C SER A 679 -1.76 27.87 7.62
N ASN A 680 -1.74 26.97 8.60
CA ASN A 680 -0.61 26.06 8.84
C ASN A 680 -0.33 25.10 7.66
N TYR A 681 -1.27 24.96 6.73
CA TYR A 681 -1.11 24.19 5.50
C TYR A 681 -0.44 24.98 4.36
N ASP A 682 -0.37 26.33 4.45
CA ASP A 682 0.10 27.16 3.34
C ASP A 682 1.57 26.89 2.98
N ASP A 683 2.45 26.75 3.97
CA ASP A 683 3.85 26.42 3.66
C ASP A 683 3.97 25.01 3.08
N GLN A 684 3.01 24.11 3.31
CA GLN A 684 3.11 22.71 2.92
C GLN A 684 2.57 22.45 1.50
N ALA A 685 1.79 23.39 0.95
CA ALA A 685 1.27 23.32 -0.41
C ALA A 685 2.34 23.68 -1.45
N ASN A 686 2.60 22.77 -2.41
CA ASN A 686 3.64 22.97 -3.43
C ASN A 686 3.39 24.21 -4.31
N ALA A 687 2.12 24.51 -4.61
CA ALA A 687 1.75 25.67 -5.42
C ALA A 687 2.32 26.99 -4.86
N ASN A 688 2.41 27.11 -3.52
CA ASN A 688 2.92 28.31 -2.85
C ASN A 688 4.45 28.49 -2.98
N HIS A 689 5.16 27.47 -3.46
CA HIS A 689 6.62 27.51 -3.69
C HIS A 689 7.00 27.53 -5.17
N ALA A 690 6.03 27.57 -6.09
CA ALA A 690 6.23 27.44 -7.54
C ALA A 690 7.31 28.39 -8.11
N SER A 691 7.43 29.61 -7.58
CA SER A 691 8.44 30.59 -8.00
C SER A 691 9.90 30.16 -7.78
N LYS A 692 10.13 29.14 -6.95
CA LYS A 692 11.46 28.61 -6.63
C LYS A 692 11.97 27.61 -7.67
N LEU A 693 11.14 27.15 -8.61
CA LEU A 693 11.56 26.17 -9.63
C LEU A 693 12.74 26.71 -10.46
N LYS A 694 13.80 25.89 -10.56
CA LYS A 694 15.00 26.14 -11.39
C LYS A 694 15.26 25.03 -12.41
N GLY A 695 15.03 23.77 -12.02
CA GLY A 695 15.24 22.59 -12.88
C GLY A 695 14.03 22.22 -13.72
N ARG A 696 14.04 21.00 -14.28
CA ARG A 696 12.95 20.49 -15.13
C ARG A 696 11.97 19.65 -14.32
N LEU A 697 10.69 19.95 -14.47
CA LEU A 697 9.60 19.27 -13.76
C LEU A 697 8.59 18.74 -14.77
N MET A 698 8.36 17.43 -14.76
CA MET A 698 7.20 16.80 -15.41
C MET A 698 6.13 16.50 -14.38
N LEU A 699 4.93 17.05 -14.59
CA LEU A 699 3.72 16.72 -13.84
C LEU A 699 2.89 15.69 -14.62
N VAL A 700 2.49 14.58 -14.00
CA VAL A 700 1.71 13.51 -14.63
C VAL A 700 0.51 13.16 -13.78
N HIS A 701 -0.68 13.09 -14.36
CA HIS A 701 -1.91 12.80 -13.58
C HIS A 701 -2.98 12.10 -14.41
N GLY A 702 -3.75 11.21 -13.78
CA GLY A 702 -4.96 10.63 -14.36
C GLY A 702 -6.16 11.58 -14.27
N THR A 703 -6.91 11.79 -15.37
CA THR A 703 -8.03 12.75 -15.34
C THR A 703 -9.26 12.25 -14.57
N LEU A 704 -9.30 10.96 -14.21
CA LEU A 704 -10.35 10.34 -13.39
C LEU A 704 -9.78 9.75 -12.09
N ASP A 705 -8.72 10.38 -11.56
CA ASP A 705 -8.15 10.03 -10.26
C ASP A 705 -9.12 10.45 -9.13
N ASP A 706 -9.81 9.45 -8.57
CA ASP A 706 -10.78 9.56 -7.47
C ASP A 706 -10.14 9.46 -6.08
N ASN A 707 -8.81 9.25 -6.04
CA ASN A 707 -8.03 9.25 -4.81
C ASN A 707 -7.32 10.58 -4.59
N VAL A 708 -6.45 10.98 -5.53
CA VAL A 708 -5.84 12.31 -5.53
C VAL A 708 -6.49 13.11 -6.66
N PRO A 709 -7.47 13.99 -6.36
CA PRO A 709 -8.17 14.72 -7.40
C PRO A 709 -7.21 15.51 -8.30
N PRO A 710 -7.35 15.43 -9.64
CA PRO A 710 -6.40 16.00 -10.58
C PRO A 710 -6.28 17.53 -10.51
N TYR A 711 -7.26 18.22 -9.91
CA TYR A 711 -7.18 19.67 -9.72
C TYR A 711 -6.00 20.06 -8.81
N LEU A 712 -5.54 19.19 -7.91
CA LEU A 712 -4.37 19.47 -7.06
C LEU A 712 -3.10 19.70 -7.89
N THR A 713 -2.91 18.94 -8.97
CA THR A 713 -1.83 19.16 -9.94
C THR A 713 -2.06 20.43 -10.77
N LEU A 714 -3.31 20.74 -11.12
CA LEU A 714 -3.65 21.97 -11.84
C LEU A 714 -3.40 23.23 -10.99
N LEU A 715 -3.53 23.16 -9.66
CA LEU A 715 -3.15 24.26 -8.77
C LEU A 715 -1.65 24.56 -8.84
N VAL A 716 -0.80 23.52 -8.93
CA VAL A 716 0.64 23.69 -9.13
C VAL A 716 0.94 24.27 -10.51
N ALA A 717 0.31 23.74 -11.56
CA ALA A 717 0.47 24.24 -12.92
C ALA A 717 0.08 25.73 -13.04
N ASP A 718 -1.07 26.13 -12.48
CA ASP A 718 -1.51 27.53 -12.43
C ASP A 718 -0.50 28.44 -11.70
N ALA A 719 0.03 27.98 -10.55
CA ALA A 719 1.03 28.73 -9.81
C ALA A 719 2.37 28.87 -10.57
N LEU A 720 2.80 27.82 -11.29
CA LEU A 720 3.99 27.86 -12.15
C LEU A 720 3.81 28.84 -13.33
N ILE A 721 2.63 28.83 -13.97
CA ILE A 721 2.28 29.79 -15.03
C ILE A 721 2.35 31.22 -14.50
N LYS A 722 1.72 31.49 -13.35
CA LYS A 722 1.74 32.82 -12.71
C LYS A 722 3.16 33.26 -12.32
N ALA A 723 4.02 32.32 -11.95
CA ALA A 723 5.43 32.57 -11.64
C ALA A 723 6.33 32.63 -12.89
N ASN A 724 5.75 32.52 -14.10
CA ASN A 724 6.46 32.48 -15.39
C ASN A 724 7.58 31.43 -15.41
N LYS A 725 7.24 30.19 -15.00
CA LYS A 725 8.15 29.04 -14.98
C LYS A 725 7.82 28.06 -16.09
N ASP A 726 8.87 27.49 -16.69
CA ASP A 726 8.75 26.39 -17.64
C ASP A 726 8.57 25.06 -16.91
N PHE A 727 7.59 24.26 -17.34
CA PHE A 727 7.33 22.90 -16.85
C PHE A 727 6.69 22.07 -17.95
N ASP A 728 6.75 20.75 -17.81
CA ASP A 728 6.08 19.79 -18.68
C ASP A 728 4.89 19.15 -17.95
N MET A 729 3.85 18.77 -18.70
CA MET A 729 2.68 18.12 -18.13
C MET A 729 2.11 17.04 -19.05
N LEU A 730 1.69 15.92 -18.46
CA LEU A 730 1.01 14.81 -19.12
C LEU A 730 -0.26 14.42 -18.36
N MET A 731 -1.41 14.84 -18.88
CA MET A 731 -2.70 14.41 -18.37
C MET A 731 -3.15 13.14 -19.10
N LEU A 732 -3.46 12.08 -18.36
CA LEU A 732 -3.81 10.76 -18.87
C LEU A 732 -5.33 10.61 -18.92
N PRO A 733 -5.96 10.67 -20.12
CA PRO A 733 -7.40 10.66 -20.23
C PRO A 733 -8.02 9.39 -19.66
N ASN A 734 -9.03 9.56 -18.83
CA ASN A 734 -9.81 8.48 -18.18
C ASN A 734 -9.01 7.54 -17.27
N ALA A 735 -7.73 7.84 -17.02
CA ALA A 735 -6.93 7.08 -16.09
C ALA A 735 -7.30 7.45 -14.65
N LYS A 736 -7.40 6.44 -13.78
CA LYS A 736 -7.46 6.60 -12.32
C LYS A 736 -6.07 6.76 -11.71
N HIS A 737 -5.98 6.70 -10.38
CA HIS A 737 -4.74 6.87 -9.62
C HIS A 737 -3.56 6.04 -10.13
N GLY A 738 -3.72 4.72 -10.30
CA GLY A 738 -2.62 3.82 -10.70
C GLY A 738 -2.36 3.68 -12.21
N TYR A 739 -2.99 4.50 -13.05
CA TYR A 739 -2.88 4.54 -14.53
C TYR A 739 -3.27 3.29 -15.34
N GLY A 740 -3.36 2.11 -14.73
CA GLY A 740 -3.86 0.88 -15.36
C GLY A 740 -3.10 0.53 -16.65
N ASP A 741 -3.83 0.31 -17.74
CA ASP A 741 -3.26 -0.05 -19.05
C ASP A 741 -2.29 1.00 -19.63
N LEU A 742 -2.30 2.23 -19.12
CA LEU A 742 -1.38 3.29 -19.54
C LEU A 742 -0.02 3.23 -18.81
N THR A 743 0.14 2.41 -17.77
CA THR A 743 1.39 2.32 -16.99
C THR A 743 2.63 2.05 -17.85
N PRO A 744 2.63 1.14 -18.86
CA PRO A 744 3.78 0.99 -19.75
C PRO A 744 4.10 2.26 -20.55
N TYR A 745 3.09 3.00 -21.02
CA TYR A 745 3.30 4.27 -21.73
C TYR A 745 3.94 5.31 -20.81
N VAL A 746 3.42 5.47 -19.60
CA VAL A 746 3.91 6.42 -18.59
C VAL A 746 5.34 6.07 -18.17
N THR A 747 5.61 4.80 -17.89
CA THR A 747 6.95 4.30 -17.50
C THR A 747 7.97 4.60 -18.59
N ARG A 748 7.67 4.30 -19.85
CA ARG A 748 8.55 4.63 -20.97
C ARG A 748 8.76 6.14 -21.12
N ARG A 749 7.72 6.97 -20.93
CA ARG A 749 7.89 8.43 -20.96
C ARG A 749 8.78 8.93 -19.82
N ARG A 750 8.69 8.34 -18.63
CA ARG A 750 9.59 8.62 -17.51
C ARG A 750 11.04 8.33 -17.87
N TRP A 751 11.29 7.17 -18.48
CA TRP A 751 12.61 6.80 -18.96
C TRP A 751 13.14 7.78 -20.00
N ASP A 752 12.33 8.12 -21.01
CA ASP A 752 12.68 9.12 -22.02
C ASP A 752 13.08 10.46 -21.38
N TYR A 753 12.32 10.90 -20.38
CA TYR A 753 12.55 12.17 -19.70
C TYR A 753 13.89 12.20 -18.95
N PHE A 754 14.20 11.15 -18.20
CA PHE A 754 15.49 11.06 -17.50
C PHE A 754 16.66 10.86 -18.48
N VAL A 755 16.50 10.03 -19.51
CA VAL A 755 17.52 9.84 -20.55
C VAL A 755 17.84 11.17 -21.24
N GLN A 756 16.80 11.93 -21.62
CA GLN A 756 16.96 13.20 -22.30
C GLN A 756 17.56 14.29 -21.41
N TYR A 757 17.02 14.46 -20.21
CA TYR A 757 17.29 15.67 -19.43
C TYR A 757 18.26 15.49 -18.26
N LEU A 758 18.44 14.27 -17.76
CA LEU A 758 19.36 13.98 -16.66
C LEU A 758 20.64 13.31 -17.17
N LEU A 759 20.51 12.31 -18.04
CA LEU A 759 21.66 11.64 -18.67
C LEU A 759 22.27 12.49 -19.79
N GLY A 760 21.47 13.32 -20.47
CA GLY A 760 21.92 14.15 -21.60
C GLY A 760 22.07 13.36 -22.90
N ALA A 761 21.26 12.31 -23.07
CA ALA A 761 21.29 11.38 -24.18
C ALA A 761 19.99 11.42 -25.00
N THR A 762 20.00 10.88 -26.22
CA THR A 762 18.76 10.78 -27.02
C THR A 762 18.07 9.44 -26.76
N PRO A 763 16.81 9.41 -26.29
CA PRO A 763 16.05 8.18 -26.14
C PRO A 763 15.63 7.59 -27.50
N PRO A 764 15.41 6.27 -27.61
CA PRO A 764 14.88 5.66 -28.82
C PRO A 764 13.48 6.21 -29.15
N ALA A 765 13.19 6.36 -30.44
CA ALA A 765 11.92 6.92 -30.88
C ALA A 765 10.75 5.96 -30.56
N GLN A 766 9.86 6.39 -29.66
CA GLN A 766 8.57 5.74 -29.40
C GLN A 766 8.68 4.24 -29.06
N TYR A 767 9.70 3.85 -28.28
CA TYR A 767 9.85 2.47 -27.82
C TYR A 767 8.52 1.94 -27.23
N GLN A 768 8.09 0.77 -27.70
CA GLN A 768 6.85 0.15 -27.28
C GLN A 768 7.15 -0.91 -26.22
N MET A 769 6.89 -0.57 -24.96
CA MET A 769 6.89 -1.56 -23.88
C MET A 769 5.77 -2.57 -24.09
N LYS A 770 5.99 -3.79 -23.62
CA LYS A 770 4.97 -4.84 -23.58
C LYS A 770 3.82 -4.41 -22.66
N PRO A 771 2.57 -4.76 -23.01
CA PRO A 771 1.45 -4.59 -22.11
C PRO A 771 1.69 -5.30 -20.78
N MET A 772 1.16 -4.73 -19.70
CA MET A 772 1.13 -5.45 -18.43
C MET A 772 0.27 -6.71 -18.59
N PRO A 773 0.60 -7.81 -17.89
CA PRO A 773 -0.28 -8.97 -17.81
C PRO A 773 -1.67 -8.54 -17.34
N ALA A 774 -2.73 -9.09 -17.95
CA ALA A 774 -4.08 -8.89 -17.44
C ALA A 774 -4.20 -9.55 -16.06
N ASN A 775 -4.65 -8.77 -15.07
CA ASN A 775 -4.89 -9.24 -13.69
C ASN A 775 -6.04 -10.25 -13.60
#